data_AF-A0A5B9QVQ4-F1
#
_entry.id   AF-A0A5B9QVQ4-F1
#
_cell.length_a   1.000
_cell.length_b   1.000
_cell.length_c   1.000
_cell.angle_alpha   90.00
_cell.angle_beta   90.00
_cell.angle_gamma   90.00
#
_symmetry.space_group_name_H-M   'P 1'
#
loop_
_entity.id
_entity.type
_entity.pdbx_description
1 polymer ?
#
loop_
_entity_poly.entity_id
_entity_poly.type
_entity_poly.pdbx_seq_one_letter_code
_entity_poly.pdbx_strand_id
1 'polypeptide(L)'
;MKCRPVVAPLHNSFRLSSSLHRSSAAGCLSMLVLLMGTGCIELPDTPPLDKKVLHLEQNWTADEREEFYHISQGTVLMKADWFLALEQPEIKFVGTVGMLRDDDYMARFGFLPDEKSARNPQGLPVGLAVTDVVLPVEGERQTVVGLTCAACHTGQLEYGDTAVRIDGGGAQIDVTKFQEALGASLMLTAKTPTRFRRFADRVLGANVGPSERQALKQEVTKVLRRGVQESLANRSKQLYDGRPGGFGRTDALAKIGNYVFGTELDDANLDHGGAPVKFPQLWDSPWFDWSQYNGSISQPMVRNIGEALGVRAQVNLDPRSERFLDSTVDIEGLHRIENLLAGGAPLQGLQSPRWPKDVFGELVETRVAQGAELYRSHCQKCHLPPLQSPQIWESENWIGNDAPSMTAGLQPPKQRRRYLNLNSVNLGAIGTDPGQATQFFQRYVKTNRLVLPSLTSGPWNRGRWEDRDWYKNVEPTREMEYPETVLPAGVALQRLTVAVAERYYDKQDFNEDQRELYNGYRNPAASSRLEYRPRPLNGVWASPPYLHNGSVRTIFQLLSPLEERDRVFYTGTRQYDPRHLGFKNIRFRGAFRYDTSIEGNHNTGHLFDAQPLGDGVIGPLLQVDERYQLIEFLKSLGPAGVPPATFLVNDD
;
A
#
# COMPACT_ATOMS: atom_id res chain seq x y z
N MET A 1 -30.71 -4.29 -17.22
CA MET A 1 -30.53 -5.61 -17.86
C MET A 1 -29.78 -6.52 -16.89
N LYS A 2 -30.29 -7.72 -16.61
CA LYS A 2 -29.75 -8.65 -15.61
C LYS A 2 -28.47 -9.32 -16.13
N CYS A 3 -27.37 -9.24 -15.40
CA CYS A 3 -26.17 -10.06 -15.62
C CYS A 3 -26.49 -11.52 -15.25
N ARG A 4 -26.31 -12.46 -16.19
CA ARG A 4 -26.29 -13.90 -15.90
C ARG A 4 -24.85 -14.41 -16.05
N PRO A 5 -24.32 -15.23 -15.12
CA PRO A 5 -23.03 -15.87 -15.29
C PRO A 5 -23.18 -17.04 -16.27
N VAL A 6 -22.27 -17.15 -17.24
CA VAL A 6 -22.11 -18.35 -18.06
C VAL A 6 -20.82 -19.02 -17.62
N VAL A 7 -20.95 -20.09 -16.83
CA VAL A 7 -19.88 -21.07 -16.64
C VAL A 7 -20.44 -22.41 -17.09
N ALA A 8 -19.83 -22.97 -18.15
CA ALA A 8 -19.89 -24.40 -18.43
C ALA A 8 -18.54 -24.80 -19.07
N PRO A 9 -17.90 -25.89 -18.62
CA PRO A 9 -16.59 -26.31 -19.12
C PRO A 9 -16.78 -27.02 -20.47
N LEU A 10 -16.07 -26.57 -21.51
CA LEU A 10 -16.01 -27.27 -22.78
C LEU A 10 -14.83 -28.24 -22.77
N HIS A 11 -15.14 -29.53 -22.61
CA HIS A 11 -14.23 -30.63 -22.90
C HIS A 11 -13.91 -30.70 -24.40
N ASN A 12 -12.65 -31.05 -24.67
CA ASN A 12 -12.08 -31.38 -25.98
C ASN A 12 -12.98 -32.26 -26.85
N SER A 13 -13.25 -31.80 -28.08
CA SER A 13 -13.02 -32.55 -29.33
C SER A 13 -13.55 -31.71 -30.50
N PHE A 14 -12.74 -31.48 -31.54
CA PHE A 14 -13.04 -31.84 -32.94
C PHE A 14 -12.01 -31.24 -33.92
N ARG A 15 -11.75 -32.06 -34.95
CA ARG A 15 -10.69 -32.00 -35.96
C ARG A 15 -10.86 -30.88 -36.99
N LEU A 16 -9.73 -30.53 -37.61
CA LEU A 16 -9.57 -29.72 -38.82
C LEU A 16 -10.47 -30.15 -39.98
N SER A 17 -11.05 -29.16 -40.67
CA SER A 17 -11.34 -29.23 -42.11
C SER A 17 -11.29 -27.81 -42.72
N SER A 18 -10.67 -27.73 -43.89
CA SER A 18 -10.46 -26.56 -44.73
C SER A 18 -11.64 -26.34 -45.69
N SER A 19 -12.04 -25.08 -45.91
CA SER A 19 -12.43 -24.53 -47.22
C SER A 19 -12.91 -23.06 -47.12
N LEU A 20 -12.62 -22.30 -48.18
CA LEU A 20 -12.90 -20.87 -48.34
C LEU A 20 -14.36 -20.58 -48.73
N HIS A 21 -14.96 -19.45 -48.30
CA HIS A 21 -15.39 -18.32 -49.14
C HIS A 21 -16.21 -17.24 -48.39
N ARG A 22 -16.16 -16.03 -48.97
CA ARG A 22 -16.58 -14.70 -48.50
C ARG A 22 -18.04 -14.57 -48.05
N SER A 23 -18.30 -13.72 -47.06
CA SER A 23 -19.52 -12.89 -46.93
C SER A 23 -19.31 -11.71 -45.96
N SER A 24 -19.29 -10.51 -46.53
CA SER A 24 -19.09 -9.20 -45.88
C SER A 24 -20.35 -8.73 -45.15
N ALA A 25 -20.64 -9.28 -43.97
CA ALA A 25 -21.68 -8.76 -43.07
C ALA A 25 -21.50 -9.23 -41.60
N ALA A 26 -20.69 -10.26 -41.36
CA ALA A 26 -20.45 -10.83 -40.03
C ALA A 26 -19.42 -10.04 -39.17
N GLY A 27 -18.75 -9.03 -39.72
CA GLY A 27 -17.67 -8.29 -39.05
C GLY A 27 -18.12 -7.25 -38.02
N CYS A 28 -19.37 -6.77 -38.06
CA CYS A 28 -19.90 -5.84 -37.05
C CYS A 28 -20.52 -6.55 -35.84
N LEU A 29 -21.06 -7.76 -36.01
CA LEU A 29 -21.69 -8.50 -34.90
C LEU A 29 -20.68 -9.28 -34.05
N SER A 30 -19.57 -9.74 -34.64
CA SER A 30 -18.49 -10.43 -33.93
C SER A 30 -17.60 -9.47 -33.11
N MET A 31 -17.54 -8.18 -33.46
CA MET A 31 -16.90 -7.15 -32.62
C MET A 31 -17.71 -6.81 -31.36
N LEU A 32 -19.05 -6.89 -31.43
CA LEU A 32 -19.90 -6.63 -30.26
C LEU A 32 -19.79 -7.73 -29.20
N VAL A 33 -19.58 -8.99 -29.62
CA VAL A 33 -19.45 -10.13 -28.70
C VAL A 33 -18.06 -10.18 -28.04
N LEU A 34 -17.00 -9.73 -28.72
CA LEU A 34 -15.69 -9.55 -28.09
C LEU A 34 -15.62 -8.33 -27.15
N LEU A 35 -16.46 -7.31 -27.36
CA LEU A 35 -16.65 -6.20 -26.40
C LEU A 35 -17.43 -6.61 -25.14
N MET A 36 -18.16 -7.73 -25.17
CA MET A 36 -18.84 -8.31 -23.99
C MET A 36 -17.96 -9.29 -23.20
N GLY A 37 -16.81 -9.68 -23.75
CA GLY A 37 -15.82 -10.55 -23.07
C GLY A 37 -14.94 -9.81 -22.06
N THR A 38 -14.94 -8.48 -22.07
CA THR A 38 -14.46 -7.67 -20.94
C THR A 38 -15.62 -7.53 -19.97
N GLY A 39 -15.69 -8.42 -18.97
CA GLY A 39 -16.73 -8.39 -17.95
C GLY A 39 -16.90 -6.96 -17.41
N CYS A 40 -18.14 -6.48 -17.34
CA CYS A 40 -18.44 -5.23 -16.67
C CYS A 40 -17.80 -5.27 -15.27
N ILE A 41 -16.91 -4.34 -14.97
CA ILE A 41 -16.28 -4.24 -13.66
C ILE A 41 -17.42 -4.07 -12.64
N GLU A 42 -17.60 -5.07 -11.78
CA GLU A 42 -18.67 -5.03 -10.79
C GLU A 42 -18.27 -4.10 -9.64
N LEU A 43 -18.67 -2.85 -9.78
CA LEU A 43 -18.46 -1.81 -8.79
C LEU A 43 -19.65 -1.72 -7.84
N PRO A 44 -19.39 -1.33 -6.58
CA PRO A 44 -20.42 -0.88 -5.65
C PRO A 44 -21.39 0.13 -6.28
N ASP A 45 -22.59 0.21 -5.73
CA ASP A 45 -23.41 1.40 -5.93
C ASP A 45 -22.70 2.61 -5.29
N THR A 46 -22.97 3.81 -5.79
CA THR A 46 -22.36 5.05 -5.28
C THR A 46 -22.65 5.20 -3.78
N PRO A 47 -21.63 5.30 -2.91
CA PRO A 47 -21.85 5.53 -1.49
C PRO A 47 -22.41 6.95 -1.26
N PRO A 48 -23.20 7.19 -0.21
CA PRO A 48 -23.65 8.54 0.14
C PRO A 48 -22.46 9.47 0.39
N LEU A 49 -22.37 10.56 -0.37
CA LEU A 49 -21.29 11.55 -0.28
C LEU A 49 -21.67 12.79 0.55
N ASP A 50 -22.93 12.87 0.99
CA ASP A 50 -23.53 13.98 1.72
C ASP A 50 -23.41 13.89 3.24
N LYS A 51 -22.72 12.84 3.74
CA LYS A 51 -22.49 12.67 5.18
C LYS A 51 -21.63 13.80 5.75
N LYS A 52 -21.91 14.20 6.98
CA LYS A 52 -21.09 15.16 7.73
C LYS A 52 -19.73 14.52 8.02
N VAL A 53 -18.66 15.06 7.44
CA VAL A 53 -17.30 14.61 7.72
C VAL A 53 -16.83 15.17 9.07
N LEU A 54 -16.45 14.29 9.98
CA LEU A 54 -15.76 14.62 11.22
C LEU A 54 -14.28 14.26 11.07
N HIS A 55 -13.41 15.27 11.04
CA HIS A 55 -11.97 15.07 11.17
C HIS A 55 -11.62 14.90 12.65
N LEU A 56 -10.88 13.84 12.97
CA LEU A 56 -10.42 13.59 14.33
C LEU A 56 -9.19 14.45 14.66
N GLU A 57 -9.08 14.85 15.93
CA GLU A 57 -7.89 15.52 16.47
C GLU A 57 -6.76 14.49 16.60
N GLN A 58 -5.80 14.54 15.67
CA GLN A 58 -4.65 13.61 15.60
C GLN A 58 -3.29 14.33 15.60
N ASN A 59 -3.25 15.54 16.16
CA ASN A 59 -2.05 16.38 16.28
C ASN A 59 -1.51 16.90 14.93
N TRP A 60 -2.38 17.03 13.93
CA TRP A 60 -2.11 17.74 12.68
C TRP A 60 -3.04 18.94 12.54
N THR A 61 -2.49 20.03 12.04
CA THR A 61 -3.24 21.17 11.51
C THR A 61 -3.95 20.78 10.20
N ALA A 62 -4.88 21.63 9.75
CA ALA A 62 -5.54 21.43 8.46
C ALA A 62 -4.55 21.43 7.28
N ASP A 63 -3.52 22.29 7.31
CA ASP A 63 -2.51 22.36 6.24
C ASP A 63 -1.60 21.12 6.21
N GLU A 64 -1.17 20.61 7.36
CA GLU A 64 -0.39 19.36 7.45
C GLU A 64 -1.18 18.16 6.93
N ARG A 65 -2.48 18.10 7.25
CA ARG A 65 -3.40 17.08 6.72
C ARG A 65 -3.52 17.19 5.20
N GLU A 66 -3.76 18.39 4.69
CA GLU A 66 -3.88 18.65 3.24
C GLU A 66 -2.57 18.31 2.51
N GLU A 67 -1.42 18.63 3.11
CA GLU A 67 -0.11 18.21 2.61
C GLU A 67 -0.03 16.69 2.52
N PHE A 68 -0.32 15.96 3.60
CA PHE A 68 -0.27 14.49 3.57
C PHE A 68 -1.22 13.88 2.52
N TYR A 69 -2.39 14.47 2.30
CA TYR A 69 -3.38 13.97 1.33
C TYR A 69 -2.86 14.03 -0.12
N HIS A 70 -2.08 15.06 -0.46
CA HIS A 70 -1.72 15.38 -1.85
C HIS A 70 -0.22 15.52 -2.12
N ILE A 71 0.64 15.22 -1.14
CA ILE A 71 2.09 15.16 -1.34
C ILE A 71 2.46 13.98 -2.24
N SER A 72 3.22 14.29 -3.29
CA SER A 72 3.70 13.28 -4.23
C SER A 72 4.71 12.35 -3.56
N GLN A 73 4.70 11.10 -3.97
CA GLN A 73 5.77 10.12 -3.73
C GLN A 73 6.49 9.73 -5.03
N GLY A 74 6.24 10.47 -6.12
CA GLY A 74 6.87 10.23 -7.42
C GLY A 74 6.21 9.16 -8.28
N THR A 75 5.02 8.71 -7.91
CA THR A 75 4.26 7.71 -8.65
C THR A 75 3.79 8.22 -10.01
N VAL A 76 3.94 7.41 -11.05
CA VAL A 76 3.49 7.72 -12.42
C VAL A 76 2.35 6.78 -12.82
N LEU A 77 1.11 7.18 -12.56
CA LEU A 77 -0.06 6.41 -13.02
C LEU A 77 -0.36 6.70 -14.49
N MET A 78 -0.43 7.99 -14.86
CA MET A 78 -0.54 8.47 -16.24
C MET A 78 -0.28 9.97 -16.33
N LYS A 79 -0.22 10.52 -17.56
CA LYS A 79 -0.22 11.97 -17.77
C LYS A 79 -1.46 12.61 -17.13
N ALA A 80 -1.26 13.76 -16.47
CA ALA A 80 -2.32 14.40 -15.69
C ALA A 80 -3.48 14.88 -16.58
N ASP A 81 -3.17 15.49 -17.72
CA ASP A 81 -4.13 15.93 -18.74
C ASP A 81 -4.99 14.77 -19.26
N TRP A 82 -4.42 13.58 -19.42
CA TRP A 82 -5.14 12.38 -19.84
C TRP A 82 -6.11 11.95 -18.76
N PHE A 83 -5.67 11.83 -17.51
CA PHE A 83 -6.52 11.43 -16.40
C PHE A 83 -7.73 12.36 -16.25
N LEU A 84 -7.48 13.67 -16.31
CA LEU A 84 -8.51 14.69 -16.21
C LEU A 84 -9.51 14.67 -17.38
N ALA A 85 -9.12 14.12 -18.52
CA ALA A 85 -9.92 14.04 -19.74
C ALA A 85 -10.64 12.69 -19.95
N LEU A 86 -10.33 11.67 -19.15
CA LEU A 86 -10.91 10.34 -19.29
C LEU A 86 -12.36 10.28 -18.82
N GLU A 87 -13.21 9.67 -19.65
CA GLU A 87 -14.60 9.36 -19.29
C GLU A 87 -14.67 8.06 -18.49
N GLN A 88 -15.77 7.81 -17.77
CA GLN A 88 -16.00 6.53 -17.12
C GLN A 88 -16.04 5.38 -18.16
N PRO A 89 -15.72 4.13 -17.80
CA PRO A 89 -15.74 2.99 -18.70
C PRO A 89 -17.18 2.49 -18.99
N GLU A 90 -18.10 3.40 -19.26
CA GLU A 90 -19.49 3.12 -19.59
C GLU A 90 -19.78 3.36 -21.07
N ILE A 91 -20.74 2.61 -21.61
CA ILE A 91 -21.28 2.81 -22.96
C ILE A 91 -22.71 3.33 -22.79
N LYS A 92 -22.94 4.60 -23.15
CA LYS A 92 -24.27 5.21 -23.20
C LYS A 92 -24.65 5.49 -24.65
N PHE A 93 -25.86 5.10 -25.04
CA PHE A 93 -26.43 5.39 -26.36
C PHE A 93 -27.13 6.75 -26.42
N VAL A 94 -27.52 7.29 -25.25
CA VAL A 94 -28.17 8.60 -25.07
C VAL A 94 -27.53 9.30 -23.86
N GLY A 95 -27.28 10.61 -23.97
CA GLY A 95 -26.64 11.42 -22.92
C GLY A 95 -25.11 11.37 -22.91
N THR A 96 -24.51 11.99 -21.90
CA THR A 96 -23.05 12.02 -21.70
C THR A 96 -22.61 10.99 -20.65
N VAL A 97 -21.41 10.44 -20.87
CA VAL A 97 -20.72 9.62 -19.87
C VAL A 97 -20.01 10.57 -18.90
N GLY A 98 -20.06 10.29 -17.60
CA GLY A 98 -19.34 11.07 -16.58
C GLY A 98 -17.83 10.96 -16.75
N MET A 99 -17.08 11.77 -16.02
CA MET A 99 -15.62 11.71 -16.00
C MET A 99 -15.14 10.66 -15.01
N LEU A 100 -14.00 10.04 -15.31
CA LEU A 100 -13.41 9.02 -14.44
C LEU A 100 -13.13 9.58 -13.04
N ARG A 101 -12.75 10.86 -12.96
CA ARG A 101 -12.40 11.56 -11.72
C ARG A 101 -13.61 12.07 -10.92
N ASP A 102 -14.83 11.88 -11.39
CA ASP A 102 -16.02 12.35 -10.66
C ASP A 102 -16.07 11.67 -9.29
N ASP A 103 -16.36 12.44 -8.23
CA ASP A 103 -16.28 11.97 -6.83
C ASP A 103 -17.18 10.75 -6.58
N ASP A 104 -18.37 10.75 -7.17
CA ASP A 104 -19.34 9.67 -7.08
C ASP A 104 -18.82 8.36 -7.69
N TYR A 105 -18.07 8.44 -8.79
CA TYR A 105 -17.45 7.31 -9.44
C TYR A 105 -16.22 6.84 -8.66
N MET A 106 -15.36 7.77 -8.25
CA MET A 106 -14.13 7.47 -7.50
C MET A 106 -14.43 6.84 -6.14
N ALA A 107 -15.49 7.28 -5.46
CA ALA A 107 -15.90 6.73 -4.17
C ALA A 107 -16.31 5.25 -4.23
N ARG A 108 -16.70 4.73 -5.40
CA ARG A 108 -17.01 3.30 -5.60
C ARG A 108 -15.79 2.39 -5.49
N PHE A 109 -14.59 2.95 -5.67
CA PHE A 109 -13.33 2.25 -5.40
C PHE A 109 -12.84 2.47 -3.98
N GLY A 110 -13.52 3.28 -3.18
CA GLY A 110 -13.09 3.59 -1.81
C GLY A 110 -12.27 4.87 -1.66
N PHE A 111 -12.07 5.64 -2.74
CA PHE A 111 -11.52 7.00 -2.61
C PHE A 111 -12.46 7.89 -1.78
N LEU A 112 -11.87 8.93 -1.21
CA LEU A 112 -12.55 9.89 -0.36
C LEU A 112 -12.54 11.25 -1.07
N PRO A 113 -13.70 11.87 -1.34
CA PRO A 113 -13.74 13.20 -1.93
C PRO A 113 -12.95 14.20 -1.09
N ASP A 114 -12.35 15.17 -1.78
CA ASP A 114 -11.66 16.30 -1.16
C ASP A 114 -11.87 17.57 -1.98
N GLU A 115 -11.76 18.72 -1.32
CA GLU A 115 -12.06 20.02 -1.93
C GLU A 115 -10.87 20.56 -2.74
N LYS A 116 -11.16 21.51 -3.63
CA LYS A 116 -10.11 22.27 -4.31
C LYS A 116 -9.38 23.17 -3.34
N SER A 117 -8.06 23.16 -3.43
CA SER A 117 -7.20 23.95 -2.57
C SER A 117 -5.93 24.38 -3.30
N ALA A 118 -5.00 25.04 -2.59
CA ALA A 118 -3.70 25.39 -3.13
C ALA A 118 -2.85 24.14 -3.43
N ARG A 119 -2.93 23.09 -2.59
CA ARG A 119 -2.19 21.82 -2.78
C ARG A 119 -2.95 20.82 -3.66
N ASN A 120 -4.25 21.03 -3.87
CA ASN A 120 -5.11 20.22 -4.73
C ASN A 120 -5.92 21.08 -5.73
N PRO A 121 -5.28 21.78 -6.68
CA PRO A 121 -5.97 22.71 -7.58
C PRO A 121 -6.97 22.03 -8.53
N GLN A 122 -6.79 20.73 -8.78
CA GLN A 122 -7.71 19.94 -9.60
C GLN A 122 -8.92 19.40 -8.83
N GLY A 123 -8.92 19.43 -7.49
CA GLY A 123 -9.97 18.84 -6.66
C GLY A 123 -10.03 17.33 -6.87
N LEU A 124 -8.86 16.66 -6.81
CA LEU A 124 -8.77 15.21 -6.83
C LEU A 124 -9.09 14.63 -5.46
N PRO A 125 -9.62 13.40 -5.37
CA PRO A 125 -9.86 12.77 -4.08
C PRO A 125 -8.55 12.55 -3.30
N VAL A 126 -8.68 12.41 -1.99
CA VAL A 126 -7.56 12.08 -1.08
C VAL A 126 -6.80 10.88 -1.63
N GLY A 127 -5.47 11.01 -1.71
CA GLY A 127 -4.62 9.94 -2.23
C GLY A 127 -4.18 10.10 -3.67
N LEU A 128 -4.56 11.18 -4.36
CA LEU A 128 -4.08 11.49 -5.71
C LEU A 128 -3.40 12.85 -5.76
N ALA A 129 -2.24 12.90 -6.41
CA ALA A 129 -1.47 14.12 -6.61
C ALA A 129 -1.15 14.34 -8.09
N VAL A 130 -1.15 15.60 -8.51
CA VAL A 130 -0.57 16.01 -9.79
C VAL A 130 0.83 16.56 -9.52
N THR A 131 1.84 16.00 -10.17
CA THR A 131 3.24 16.41 -9.99
C THR A 131 3.98 16.42 -11.31
N ASP A 132 5.01 17.25 -11.40
CA ASP A 132 6.00 17.13 -12.46
C ASP A 132 7.06 16.10 -12.06
N VAL A 133 7.43 15.23 -13.00
CA VAL A 133 8.52 14.26 -12.85
C VAL A 133 9.44 14.34 -14.06
N VAL A 134 10.68 13.88 -13.90
CA VAL A 134 11.58 13.62 -15.02
C VAL A 134 11.62 12.12 -15.24
N LEU A 135 11.21 11.66 -16.42
CA LEU A 135 11.21 10.22 -16.72
C LEU A 135 12.65 9.68 -16.72
N PRO A 136 12.93 8.57 -16.03
CA PRO A 136 14.30 8.16 -15.74
C PRO A 136 15.02 7.55 -16.94
N VAL A 137 14.27 7.08 -17.95
CA VAL A 137 14.82 6.52 -19.19
C VAL A 137 14.97 7.62 -20.24
N GLU A 138 13.91 8.37 -20.51
CA GLU A 138 13.87 9.38 -21.56
C GLU A 138 14.53 10.71 -21.16
N GLY A 139 14.53 11.05 -19.86
CA GLY A 139 14.97 12.35 -19.37
C GLY A 139 14.00 13.49 -19.65
N GLU A 140 12.79 13.17 -20.12
CA GLU A 140 11.74 14.14 -20.44
C GLU A 140 10.96 14.55 -19.19
N ARG A 141 10.66 15.84 -19.05
CA ARG A 141 9.76 16.34 -18.00
C ARG A 141 8.31 16.05 -18.38
N GLN A 142 7.55 15.50 -17.45
CA GLN A 142 6.14 15.16 -17.66
C GLN A 142 5.32 15.49 -16.41
N THR A 143 4.17 16.13 -16.61
CA THR A 143 3.16 16.31 -15.55
C THR A 143 2.27 15.06 -15.48
N VAL A 144 2.26 14.41 -14.32
CA VAL A 144 1.61 13.12 -14.11
C VAL A 144 0.63 13.19 -12.95
N VAL A 145 -0.36 12.29 -12.97
CA VAL A 145 -1.12 11.95 -11.76
C VAL A 145 -0.52 10.68 -11.16
N GLY A 146 -0.43 10.63 -9.83
CA GLY A 146 0.08 9.50 -9.07
C GLY A 146 -0.73 9.22 -7.83
N LEU A 147 -0.68 7.97 -7.35
CA LEU A 147 -1.17 7.64 -6.00
C LEU A 147 -0.18 8.21 -4.97
N THR A 148 -0.70 8.75 -3.87
CA THR A 148 0.08 9.16 -2.69
C THR A 148 -0.10 8.12 -1.57
N CYS A 149 0.69 8.22 -0.50
CA CYS A 149 0.54 7.37 0.68
C CYS A 149 -0.89 7.43 1.25
N ALA A 150 -1.54 8.59 1.17
CA ALA A 150 -2.88 8.83 1.69
C ALA A 150 -3.98 7.99 0.99
N ALA A 151 -3.75 7.49 -0.23
CA ALA A 151 -4.71 6.62 -0.91
C ALA A 151 -4.95 5.31 -0.14
N CYS A 152 -3.91 4.79 0.49
CA CYS A 152 -3.93 3.55 1.26
C CYS A 152 -4.03 3.83 2.77
N HIS A 153 -3.54 4.99 3.21
CA HIS A 153 -3.37 5.35 4.62
C HIS A 153 -4.23 6.54 5.07
N THR A 154 -5.40 6.72 4.47
CA THR A 154 -6.47 7.56 5.04
C THR A 154 -7.77 6.78 5.14
N GLY A 155 -8.24 6.56 6.36
CA GLY A 155 -9.42 5.76 6.65
C GLY A 155 -10.69 6.59 6.82
N GLN A 156 -11.85 5.96 6.64
CA GLN A 156 -13.14 6.54 7.02
C GLN A 156 -14.08 5.48 7.57
N LEU A 157 -14.71 5.78 8.70
CA LEU A 157 -15.77 4.99 9.32
C LEU A 157 -17.09 5.75 9.25
N GLU A 158 -18.20 5.05 9.02
CA GLU A 158 -19.53 5.66 8.90
C GLU A 158 -20.47 5.14 9.98
N TYR A 159 -21.12 6.07 10.68
CA TYR A 159 -22.09 5.76 11.73
C TYR A 159 -23.19 6.82 11.76
N GLY A 160 -24.44 6.40 11.54
CA GLY A 160 -25.54 7.33 11.28
C GLY A 160 -25.21 8.22 10.08
N ASP A 161 -25.33 9.53 10.26
CA ASP A 161 -25.07 10.54 9.24
C ASP A 161 -23.65 11.13 9.29
N THR A 162 -22.79 10.58 10.16
CA THR A 162 -21.41 11.03 10.36
C THR A 162 -20.42 10.10 9.65
N ALA A 163 -19.51 10.71 8.91
CA ALA A 163 -18.32 10.08 8.34
C ALA A 163 -17.10 10.50 9.16
N VAL A 164 -16.59 9.59 9.99
CA VAL A 164 -15.40 9.83 10.83
C VAL A 164 -14.15 9.58 10.00
N ARG A 165 -13.42 10.64 9.65
CA ARG A 165 -12.17 10.61 8.88
C ARG A 165 -10.99 10.38 9.82
N ILE A 166 -10.12 9.45 9.43
CA ILE A 166 -8.99 9.00 10.23
C ILE A 166 -7.70 9.17 9.43
N ASP A 167 -6.90 10.14 9.83
CA ASP A 167 -5.60 10.43 9.23
C ASP A 167 -4.61 9.33 9.62
N GLY A 168 -3.85 8.82 8.64
CA GLY A 168 -3.00 7.64 8.81
C GLY A 168 -3.74 6.32 9.04
N GLY A 169 -5.08 6.28 8.95
CA GLY A 169 -5.86 5.04 9.08
C GLY A 169 -5.87 4.20 7.80
N GLY A 170 -6.12 2.90 7.89
CA GLY A 170 -6.23 2.04 6.71
C GLY A 170 -7.44 2.40 5.83
N ALA A 171 -7.19 2.76 4.57
CA ALA A 171 -8.24 3.11 3.61
C ALA A 171 -9.04 1.87 3.20
N GLN A 172 -10.33 2.03 2.92
CA GLN A 172 -11.16 0.98 2.30
C GLN A 172 -11.11 1.10 0.77
N ILE A 173 -9.92 1.24 0.19
CA ILE A 173 -9.71 1.34 -1.27
C ILE A 173 -9.55 -0.06 -1.91
N ASP A 174 -10.11 -0.26 -3.11
CA ASP A 174 -9.81 -1.40 -3.99
C ASP A 174 -8.97 -0.91 -5.18
N VAL A 175 -7.65 -1.00 -5.01
CA VAL A 175 -6.67 -0.54 -5.99
C VAL A 175 -6.76 -1.35 -7.30
N THR A 176 -7.13 -2.64 -7.21
CA THR A 176 -7.22 -3.51 -8.39
C THR A 176 -8.38 -3.08 -9.27
N LYS A 177 -9.58 -2.91 -8.69
CA LYS A 177 -10.74 -2.43 -9.45
C LYS A 177 -10.50 -1.04 -10.04
N PHE A 178 -9.82 -0.15 -9.32
CA PHE A 178 -9.47 1.18 -9.85
C PHE A 178 -8.56 1.07 -11.08
N GLN A 179 -7.51 0.26 -11.02
CA GLN A 179 -6.61 0.01 -12.15
C GLN A 179 -7.34 -0.61 -13.35
N GLU A 180 -8.24 -1.58 -13.11
CA GLU A 180 -9.08 -2.16 -14.15
C GLU A 180 -9.98 -1.11 -14.82
N ALA A 181 -10.60 -0.23 -14.03
CA ALA A 181 -11.47 0.82 -14.54
C ALA A 181 -10.70 1.87 -15.36
N LEU A 182 -9.50 2.24 -14.91
CA LEU A 182 -8.60 3.13 -15.63
C LEU A 182 -8.20 2.51 -16.99
N GLY A 183 -7.80 1.23 -16.99
CA GLY A 183 -7.44 0.51 -18.21
C GLY A 183 -8.62 0.36 -19.18
N ALA A 184 -9.82 0.02 -18.67
CA ALA A 184 -11.04 -0.06 -19.46
C ALA A 184 -11.44 1.31 -20.04
N SER A 185 -11.30 2.38 -19.27
CA SER A 185 -11.56 3.75 -19.74
C SER A 185 -10.62 4.14 -20.87
N LEU A 186 -9.33 3.88 -20.73
CA LEU A 186 -8.33 4.18 -21.76
C LEU A 186 -8.58 3.35 -23.03
N MET A 187 -8.94 2.07 -22.87
CA MET A 187 -9.29 1.19 -23.99
C MET A 187 -10.51 1.69 -24.76
N LEU A 188 -11.61 2.04 -24.08
CA LEU A 188 -12.80 2.58 -24.71
C LEU A 188 -12.51 3.91 -25.42
N THR A 189 -11.66 4.75 -24.83
CA THR A 189 -11.18 5.99 -25.43
C THR A 189 -10.40 5.71 -26.71
N ALA A 190 -9.45 4.77 -26.70
CA ALA A 190 -8.65 4.44 -27.88
C ALA A 190 -9.45 3.79 -29.02
N LYS A 191 -10.47 2.97 -28.67
CA LYS A 191 -11.23 2.16 -29.63
C LYS A 191 -12.47 2.86 -30.19
N THR A 192 -12.99 3.88 -29.52
CA THR A 192 -14.22 4.57 -29.92
C THR A 192 -13.89 5.93 -30.54
N PRO A 193 -14.05 6.13 -31.87
CA PRO A 193 -13.62 7.36 -32.54
C PRO A 193 -14.22 8.65 -31.95
N THR A 194 -15.50 8.61 -31.58
CA THR A 194 -16.20 9.77 -31.00
C THR A 194 -15.71 10.12 -29.59
N ARG A 195 -15.39 9.09 -28.78
CA ARG A 195 -14.80 9.26 -27.44
C ARG A 195 -13.36 9.76 -27.53
N PHE A 196 -12.57 9.19 -28.44
CA PHE A 196 -11.21 9.68 -28.70
C PHE A 196 -11.21 11.16 -29.09
N ARG A 197 -12.15 11.59 -29.95
CA ARG A 197 -12.25 13.00 -30.34
C ARG A 197 -12.50 13.90 -29.13
N ARG A 198 -13.48 13.59 -28.27
CA ARG A 198 -13.74 14.36 -27.05
C ARG A 198 -12.56 14.37 -26.09
N PHE A 199 -11.89 13.23 -25.92
CA PHE A 199 -10.66 13.13 -25.14
C PHE A 199 -9.57 14.04 -25.71
N ALA A 200 -9.31 13.98 -27.01
CA ALA A 200 -8.33 14.81 -27.69
C ALA A 200 -8.69 16.31 -27.61
N ASP A 201 -9.97 16.66 -27.69
CA ASP A 201 -10.45 18.06 -27.52
C ASP A 201 -10.14 18.58 -26.12
N ARG A 202 -10.27 17.75 -25.08
CA ARG A 202 -9.95 18.12 -23.69
C ARG A 202 -8.44 18.21 -23.43
N VAL A 203 -7.65 17.32 -24.06
CA VAL A 203 -6.19 17.23 -23.86
C VAL A 203 -5.44 18.29 -24.65
N LEU A 204 -5.74 18.43 -25.94
CA LEU A 204 -5.01 19.32 -26.85
C LEU A 204 -5.71 20.67 -27.03
N GLY A 205 -7.02 20.74 -26.77
CA GLY A 205 -7.89 21.86 -27.13
C GLY A 205 -8.75 21.56 -28.37
N ALA A 206 -9.83 22.33 -28.57
CA ALA A 206 -10.78 22.09 -29.66
C ALA A 206 -10.22 22.38 -31.07
N ASN A 207 -9.26 23.29 -31.17
CA ASN A 207 -8.80 23.87 -32.44
C ASN A 207 -7.55 23.19 -33.03
N VAL A 208 -7.11 22.05 -32.50
CA VAL A 208 -5.85 21.41 -32.91
C VAL A 208 -6.02 20.56 -34.17
N GLY A 209 -4.99 20.58 -35.02
CA GLY A 209 -4.97 19.95 -36.33
C GLY A 209 -5.10 18.42 -36.32
N PRO A 210 -5.42 17.80 -37.48
CA PRO A 210 -5.53 16.34 -37.59
C PRO A 210 -4.24 15.59 -37.25
N SER A 211 -3.08 16.20 -37.52
CA SER A 211 -1.75 15.65 -37.24
C SER A 211 -1.50 15.42 -35.76
N GLU A 212 -1.78 16.42 -34.93
CA GLU A 212 -1.57 16.35 -33.48
C GLU A 212 -2.52 15.34 -32.83
N ARG A 213 -3.77 15.29 -33.30
CA ARG A 213 -4.74 14.27 -32.86
C ARG A 213 -4.28 12.86 -33.21
N GLN A 214 -3.69 12.68 -34.40
CA GLN A 214 -3.15 11.38 -34.81
C GLN A 214 -1.92 10.99 -33.98
N ALA A 215 -1.03 11.93 -33.66
CA ALA A 215 0.10 11.71 -32.77
C ALA A 215 -0.36 11.30 -31.36
N LEU A 216 -1.32 12.02 -30.77
CA LEU A 216 -1.93 11.64 -29.49
C LEU A 216 -2.56 10.24 -29.55
N LYS A 217 -3.21 9.89 -30.65
CA LYS A 217 -3.82 8.56 -30.82
C LYS A 217 -2.78 7.46 -30.82
N GLN A 218 -1.65 7.69 -31.48
CA GLN A 218 -0.52 6.74 -31.51
C GLN A 218 0.07 6.58 -30.11
N GLU A 219 0.21 7.67 -29.36
CA GLU A 219 0.72 7.64 -27.99
C GLU A 219 -0.21 6.86 -27.04
N VAL A 220 -1.51 7.20 -27.03
CA VAL A 220 -2.53 6.48 -26.25
C VAL A 220 -2.54 4.99 -26.60
N THR A 221 -2.43 4.66 -27.89
CA THR A 221 -2.39 3.28 -28.36
C THR A 221 -1.13 2.55 -27.90
N LYS A 222 0.02 3.22 -27.84
CA LYS A 222 1.28 2.66 -27.33
C LYS A 222 1.15 2.30 -25.85
N VAL A 223 0.65 3.23 -25.03
CA VAL A 223 0.41 3.00 -23.60
C VAL A 223 -0.58 1.85 -23.38
N LEU A 224 -1.69 1.83 -24.11
CA LEU A 224 -2.68 0.76 -24.02
C LEU A 224 -2.09 -0.61 -24.37
N ARG A 225 -1.23 -0.71 -25.40
CA ARG A 225 -0.59 -1.97 -25.78
C ARG A 225 0.32 -2.50 -24.68
N ARG A 226 1.12 -1.64 -24.03
CA ARG A 226 1.97 -2.03 -22.88
C ARG A 226 1.12 -2.57 -21.73
N GLY A 227 0.04 -1.86 -21.37
CA GLY A 227 -0.87 -2.31 -20.31
C GLY A 227 -1.58 -3.64 -20.63
N VAL A 228 -1.97 -3.86 -21.89
CA VAL A 228 -2.55 -5.14 -22.32
C VAL A 228 -1.53 -6.27 -22.25
N GLN A 229 -0.28 -6.04 -22.66
CA GLN A 229 0.79 -7.03 -22.56
C GLN A 229 1.07 -7.42 -21.11
N GLU A 230 1.18 -6.44 -20.21
CA GLU A 230 1.35 -6.67 -18.77
C GLU A 230 0.17 -7.49 -18.20
N SER A 231 -1.07 -7.10 -18.54
CA SER A 231 -2.27 -7.83 -18.11
C SER A 231 -2.30 -9.28 -18.61
N LEU A 232 -1.89 -9.51 -19.86
CA LEU A 232 -1.79 -10.85 -20.44
C LEU A 232 -0.71 -11.69 -19.76
N ALA A 233 0.46 -11.11 -19.46
CA ALA A 233 1.53 -11.79 -18.73
C ALA A 233 1.10 -12.18 -17.31
N ASN A 234 0.41 -11.28 -16.60
CA ASN A 234 -0.11 -11.54 -15.27
C ASN A 234 -1.14 -12.69 -15.27
N ARG A 235 -2.02 -12.72 -16.28
CA ARG A 235 -3.04 -13.77 -16.43
C ARG A 235 -2.44 -15.11 -16.87
N SER A 236 -1.51 -15.11 -17.82
CA SER A 236 -0.90 -16.35 -18.34
C SER A 236 -0.08 -17.06 -17.27
N LYS A 237 0.57 -16.30 -16.38
CA LYS A 237 1.33 -16.83 -15.23
C LYS A 237 0.50 -16.99 -13.96
N GLN A 238 -0.81 -16.67 -13.99
CA GLN A 238 -1.71 -16.74 -12.83
C GLN A 238 -1.13 -16.07 -11.57
N LEU A 239 -0.48 -14.90 -11.74
CA LEU A 239 0.31 -14.29 -10.68
C LEU A 239 -0.50 -13.94 -9.43
N TYR A 240 -1.81 -13.71 -9.57
CA TYR A 240 -2.71 -13.36 -8.47
C TYR A 240 -4.05 -14.11 -8.52
N ASP A 241 -4.10 -15.24 -9.24
CA ASP A 241 -5.36 -15.94 -9.51
C ASP A 241 -5.99 -16.51 -8.23
N GLY A 242 -7.30 -16.36 -8.10
CA GLY A 242 -8.07 -16.80 -6.92
C GLY A 242 -7.76 -16.07 -5.60
N ARG A 243 -6.83 -15.11 -5.58
CA ARG A 243 -6.36 -14.42 -4.35
C ARG A 243 -6.45 -12.89 -4.44
N PRO A 244 -7.59 -12.31 -4.84
CA PRO A 244 -7.74 -10.87 -4.94
C PRO A 244 -7.60 -10.18 -3.56
N GLY A 245 -6.96 -9.02 -3.52
CA GLY A 245 -6.86 -8.21 -2.31
C GLY A 245 -8.22 -7.71 -1.81
N GLY A 246 -9.05 -7.21 -2.73
CA GLY A 246 -10.33 -6.59 -2.41
C GLY A 246 -10.17 -5.22 -1.75
N PHE A 247 -11.19 -4.78 -1.02
CA PHE A 247 -11.17 -3.51 -0.32
C PHE A 247 -10.25 -3.53 0.91
N GLY A 248 -9.40 -2.51 1.01
CA GLY A 248 -8.54 -2.22 2.16
C GLY A 248 -7.31 -3.11 2.30
N ARG A 249 -6.98 -3.88 1.26
CA ARG A 249 -5.84 -4.80 1.26
C ARG A 249 -5.16 -4.90 -0.10
N THR A 250 -3.87 -5.20 -0.08
CA THR A 250 -3.10 -5.53 -1.27
C THR A 250 -1.91 -6.41 -0.91
N ASP A 251 -1.45 -7.23 -1.86
CA ASP A 251 -0.18 -7.94 -1.71
C ASP A 251 0.96 -7.01 -2.15
N ALA A 252 1.31 -6.06 -1.27
CA ALA A 252 2.25 -5.00 -1.60
C ALA A 252 3.63 -5.55 -1.96
N LEU A 253 4.16 -6.50 -1.18
CA LEU A 253 5.49 -7.04 -1.39
C LEU A 253 5.60 -7.86 -2.69
N ALA A 254 4.62 -8.71 -2.99
CA ALA A 254 4.63 -9.44 -4.26
C ALA A 254 4.47 -8.50 -5.45
N LYS A 255 3.61 -7.48 -5.34
CA LYS A 255 3.42 -6.46 -6.38
C LYS A 255 4.69 -5.62 -6.61
N ILE A 256 5.37 -5.19 -5.55
CA ILE A 256 6.69 -4.52 -5.64
C ILE A 256 7.67 -5.42 -6.37
N GLY A 257 7.84 -6.66 -5.93
CA GLY A 257 8.79 -7.59 -6.53
C GLY A 257 8.50 -7.85 -8.02
N ASN A 258 7.22 -8.05 -8.37
CA ASN A 258 6.80 -8.30 -9.75
C ASN A 258 6.95 -7.08 -10.66
N TYR A 259 6.72 -5.87 -10.14
CA TYR A 259 6.91 -4.66 -10.91
C TYR A 259 8.40 -4.37 -11.10
N VAL A 260 9.14 -4.21 -10.00
CA VAL A 260 10.53 -3.76 -9.99
C VAL A 260 11.47 -4.79 -10.61
N PHE A 261 11.38 -6.05 -10.18
CA PHE A 261 12.32 -7.08 -10.64
C PHE A 261 11.77 -7.91 -11.80
N GLY A 262 10.45 -8.02 -11.93
CA GLY A 262 9.80 -8.65 -13.07
C GLY A 262 9.73 -7.71 -14.27
N THR A 263 8.75 -6.80 -14.24
CA THR A 263 8.40 -5.97 -15.41
C THR A 263 9.50 -5.01 -15.83
N GLU A 264 10.20 -4.38 -14.87
CA GLU A 264 11.22 -3.36 -15.16
C GLU A 264 12.63 -3.93 -15.33
N LEU A 265 12.88 -5.18 -14.92
CA LEU A 265 14.20 -5.81 -15.02
C LEU A 265 14.18 -7.06 -15.92
N ASP A 266 13.45 -8.12 -15.53
CA ASP A 266 13.30 -9.33 -16.33
C ASP A 266 12.09 -10.17 -15.89
N ASP A 267 11.25 -10.54 -16.86
CA ASP A 267 10.07 -11.39 -16.68
C ASP A 267 10.36 -12.73 -16.00
N ALA A 268 11.61 -13.20 -15.97
CA ALA A 268 12.05 -14.38 -15.21
C ALA A 268 11.87 -14.23 -13.68
N ASN A 269 11.76 -13.01 -13.16
CA ASN A 269 11.50 -12.71 -11.75
C ASN A 269 10.02 -12.56 -11.40
N LEU A 270 9.11 -12.68 -12.38
CA LEU A 270 7.68 -12.69 -12.10
C LEU A 270 7.32 -13.94 -11.30
N ASP A 271 6.71 -13.74 -10.14
CA ASP A 271 6.40 -14.79 -9.17
C ASP A 271 4.99 -14.59 -8.60
N HIS A 272 4.41 -15.67 -8.08
CA HIS A 272 3.05 -15.65 -7.55
C HIS A 272 2.96 -14.73 -6.32
N GLY A 273 1.92 -13.91 -6.30
CA GLY A 273 1.42 -13.20 -5.12
C GLY A 273 0.12 -13.82 -4.66
N GLY A 274 -0.07 -13.92 -3.36
CA GLY A 274 -1.26 -14.56 -2.80
C GLY A 274 -1.53 -14.25 -1.35
N ALA A 275 -0.82 -13.30 -0.75
CA ALA A 275 -0.95 -12.98 0.67
C ALA A 275 -1.27 -11.49 0.84
N PRO A 276 -2.46 -11.03 0.42
CA PRO A 276 -2.84 -9.63 0.57
C PRO A 276 -2.93 -9.24 2.04
N VAL A 277 -2.24 -8.15 2.38
CA VAL A 277 -2.27 -7.57 3.72
C VAL A 277 -3.12 -6.31 3.75
N LYS A 278 -3.75 -6.05 4.89
CA LYS A 278 -4.47 -4.79 5.10
C LYS A 278 -3.48 -3.63 5.14
N PHE A 279 -3.94 -2.44 4.76
CA PHE A 279 -3.14 -1.24 4.94
C PHE A 279 -2.97 -0.95 6.44
N PRO A 280 -1.74 -0.97 6.99
CA PRO A 280 -1.52 -0.69 8.40
C PRO A 280 -1.77 0.80 8.69
N GLN A 281 -2.13 1.10 9.92
CA GLN A 281 -2.20 2.48 10.40
C GLN A 281 -0.80 3.12 10.50
N LEU A 282 -0.65 4.42 10.24
CA LEU A 282 0.66 5.08 10.19
C LEU A 282 1.06 5.76 11.48
N TRP A 283 0.11 6.12 12.35
CA TRP A 283 0.45 6.69 13.65
C TRP A 283 1.40 5.75 14.41
N ASP A 284 2.36 6.35 15.12
CA ASP A 284 3.48 5.72 15.83
C ASP A 284 4.54 5.02 14.96
N SER A 285 4.23 4.65 13.72
CA SER A 285 5.11 3.81 12.88
C SER A 285 6.50 4.41 12.57
N PRO A 286 6.68 5.74 12.45
CA PRO A 286 8.02 6.30 12.31
C PRO A 286 8.92 6.00 13.50
N TRP A 287 8.36 5.66 14.65
CA TRP A 287 9.11 5.37 15.87
C TRP A 287 9.36 3.88 16.10
N PHE A 288 8.95 2.99 15.20
CA PHE A 288 9.26 1.56 15.33
C PHE A 288 10.71 1.26 14.95
N ASP A 289 11.32 0.33 15.67
CA ASP A 289 12.66 -0.19 15.37
C ASP A 289 12.71 -0.86 13.98
N TRP A 290 11.69 -1.66 13.65
CA TRP A 290 11.45 -2.17 12.30
C TRP A 290 10.00 -2.01 11.87
N SER A 291 9.82 -1.73 10.58
CA SER A 291 8.53 -1.50 9.93
C SER A 291 8.05 -2.71 9.13
N GLN A 292 6.80 -2.63 8.65
CA GLN A 292 6.03 -3.70 8.00
C GLN A 292 5.60 -4.82 8.94
N TYR A 293 4.60 -5.62 8.53
CA TYR A 293 4.03 -6.67 9.38
C TYR A 293 5.05 -7.70 9.85
N ASN A 294 6.04 -8.03 9.02
CA ASN A 294 7.11 -8.99 9.31
C ASN A 294 8.43 -8.33 9.75
N GLY A 295 8.45 -7.02 10.02
CA GLY A 295 9.67 -6.32 10.45
C GLY A 295 10.79 -6.38 9.41
N SER A 296 10.45 -6.17 8.13
CA SER A 296 11.38 -6.42 7.02
C SER A 296 12.41 -5.31 6.80
N ILE A 297 12.16 -4.10 7.31
CA ILE A 297 13.02 -2.95 7.05
C ILE A 297 13.03 -1.97 8.23
N SER A 298 14.21 -1.47 8.62
CA SER A 298 14.36 -0.53 9.75
C SER A 298 14.40 0.94 9.34
N GLN A 299 15.03 1.26 8.20
CA GLN A 299 15.23 2.63 7.75
C GLN A 299 14.04 3.18 6.96
N PRO A 300 13.48 4.35 7.34
CA PRO A 300 12.27 4.90 6.73
C PRO A 300 12.43 5.30 5.26
N MET A 301 13.53 5.95 4.85
CA MET A 301 13.69 6.38 3.46
C MET A 301 13.71 5.18 2.50
N VAL A 302 14.52 4.17 2.80
CA VAL A 302 14.56 2.91 2.04
C VAL A 302 13.19 2.22 1.99
N ARG A 303 12.46 2.16 3.11
CA ARG A 303 11.08 1.63 3.15
C ARG A 303 10.19 2.39 2.16
N ASN A 304 10.18 3.71 2.26
CA ASN A 304 9.30 4.58 1.50
C ASN A 304 9.60 4.56 -0.01
N ILE A 305 10.87 4.50 -0.41
CA ILE A 305 11.26 4.30 -1.81
C ILE A 305 10.70 2.97 -2.32
N GLY A 306 10.83 1.88 -1.55
CA GLY A 306 10.29 0.58 -1.91
C GLY A 306 8.77 0.60 -2.12
N GLU A 307 8.05 1.31 -1.25
CA GLU A 307 6.59 1.50 -1.35
C GLU A 307 6.21 2.33 -2.59
N ALA A 308 6.91 3.45 -2.84
CA ALA A 308 6.69 4.31 -4.00
C ALA A 308 6.92 3.57 -5.33
N LEU A 309 7.99 2.78 -5.42
CA LEU A 309 8.25 1.89 -6.56
C LEU A 309 7.10 0.87 -6.72
N GLY A 310 6.62 0.30 -5.61
CA GLY A 310 5.49 -0.63 -5.59
C GLY A 310 4.19 -0.11 -6.18
N VAL A 311 3.98 1.20 -6.13
CA VAL A 311 2.80 1.86 -6.71
C VAL A 311 3.11 2.56 -8.04
N ARG A 312 4.22 2.21 -8.71
CA ARG A 312 4.65 2.67 -10.04
C ARG A 312 5.37 4.02 -10.08
N ALA A 313 6.16 4.36 -9.07
CA ALA A 313 7.32 5.21 -9.33
C ALA A 313 8.31 4.45 -10.23
N GLN A 314 8.92 5.13 -11.19
CA GLN A 314 9.80 4.50 -12.19
C GLN A 314 11.26 4.65 -11.78
N VAL A 315 12.09 3.69 -12.17
CA VAL A 315 13.54 3.71 -11.99
C VAL A 315 14.22 3.15 -13.23
N ASN A 316 15.32 3.76 -13.66
CA ASN A 316 16.10 3.25 -14.78
C ASN A 316 17.12 2.21 -14.28
N LEU A 317 16.88 0.95 -14.65
CA LEU A 317 17.70 -0.19 -14.25
C LEU A 317 18.73 -0.61 -15.32
N ASP A 318 18.97 0.18 -16.37
CA ASP A 318 20.02 -0.11 -17.36
C ASP A 318 21.38 0.45 -16.91
N PRO A 319 22.34 -0.40 -16.45
CA PRO A 319 23.62 0.07 -15.94
C PRO A 319 24.51 0.73 -17.00
N ARG A 320 24.18 0.55 -18.29
CA ARG A 320 24.87 1.20 -19.41
C ARG A 320 24.44 2.65 -19.60
N SER A 321 23.28 3.04 -19.07
CA SER A 321 22.76 4.40 -19.17
C SER A 321 23.51 5.37 -18.25
N GLU A 322 23.66 6.63 -18.67
CA GLU A 322 24.13 7.72 -17.79
C GLU A 322 23.06 8.11 -16.74
N ARG A 323 21.80 7.75 -17.01
CA ARG A 323 20.67 7.92 -16.10
C ARG A 323 20.40 6.68 -15.25
N PHE A 324 21.38 5.78 -15.14
CA PHE A 324 21.22 4.61 -14.28
C PHE A 324 20.83 5.04 -12.85
N LEU A 325 19.78 4.41 -12.32
CA LEU A 325 19.13 4.71 -11.03
C LEU A 325 18.51 6.10 -10.89
N ASP A 326 18.48 6.90 -11.95
CA ASP A 326 17.53 8.00 -11.99
C ASP A 326 16.14 7.39 -11.77
N SER A 327 15.32 8.08 -10.99
CA SER A 327 13.98 7.62 -10.65
C SER A 327 13.01 8.79 -10.60
N THR A 328 11.72 8.50 -10.69
CA THR A 328 10.68 9.51 -10.44
C THR A 328 10.36 9.67 -8.96
N VAL A 329 10.95 8.87 -8.07
CA VAL A 329 10.66 8.91 -6.63
C VAL A 329 10.93 10.31 -6.07
N ASP A 330 9.94 10.88 -5.40
CA ASP A 330 10.03 12.20 -4.78
C ASP A 330 10.65 12.08 -3.37
N ILE A 331 11.98 12.04 -3.29
CA ILE A 331 12.72 11.86 -2.03
C ILE A 331 12.43 12.99 -1.02
N GLU A 332 12.28 14.23 -1.49
CA GLU A 332 11.87 15.37 -0.67
C GLU A 332 10.45 15.18 -0.13
N GLY A 333 9.54 14.76 -1.01
CA GLY A 333 8.16 14.42 -0.65
C GLY A 333 8.10 13.36 0.43
N LEU A 334 8.83 12.25 0.24
CA LEU A 334 8.93 11.16 1.21
C LEU A 334 9.52 11.62 2.55
N HIS A 335 10.54 12.47 2.54
CA HIS A 335 11.13 13.01 3.77
C HIS A 335 10.13 13.89 4.54
N ARG A 336 9.38 14.76 3.84
CA ARG A 336 8.33 15.59 4.46
C ARG A 336 7.21 14.72 5.06
N ILE A 337 6.77 13.66 4.36
CA ILE A 337 5.81 12.69 4.90
C ILE A 337 6.32 12.09 6.21
N GLU A 338 7.57 11.62 6.25
CA GLU A 338 8.13 11.06 7.49
C GLU A 338 8.17 12.08 8.62
N ASN A 339 8.53 13.34 8.33
CA ASN A 339 8.56 14.39 9.34
C ASN A 339 7.16 14.71 9.88
N LEU A 340 6.13 14.76 9.02
CA LEU A 340 4.74 14.93 9.44
C LEU A 340 4.27 13.78 10.34
N LEU A 341 4.60 12.54 9.97
CA LEU A 341 4.22 11.36 10.74
C LEU A 341 4.99 11.26 12.06
N ALA A 342 6.28 11.56 12.07
CA ALA A 342 7.14 11.37 13.24
C ALA A 342 7.02 12.52 14.25
N GLY A 343 6.89 13.75 13.77
CA GLY A 343 6.92 14.98 14.57
C GLY A 343 8.33 15.30 15.09
N GLY A 344 8.43 16.40 15.84
CA GLY A 344 9.71 16.88 16.38
C GLY A 344 10.25 16.08 17.58
N ALA A 345 9.45 15.17 18.14
CA ALA A 345 9.82 14.36 19.30
C ALA A 345 9.09 13.00 19.28
N PRO A 346 9.55 11.99 20.04
CA PRO A 346 8.95 10.67 20.07
C PRO A 346 7.43 10.69 20.25
N LEU A 347 6.72 10.09 19.29
CA LEU A 347 5.25 9.97 19.28
C LEU A 347 4.48 11.32 19.28
N GLN A 348 5.12 12.41 18.85
CA GLN A 348 4.54 13.76 18.79
C GLN A 348 4.25 14.25 17.35
N GLY A 349 4.25 13.36 16.36
CA GLY A 349 3.79 13.64 15.00
C GLY A 349 2.31 13.32 14.83
N LEU A 350 1.98 12.47 13.87
CA LEU A 350 0.63 11.92 13.74
C LEU A 350 0.32 11.00 14.91
N GLN A 351 -0.70 11.37 15.68
CA GLN A 351 -1.09 10.61 16.86
C GLN A 351 -2.29 9.70 16.61
N SER A 352 -2.38 8.64 17.43
CA SER A 352 -3.54 7.75 17.44
C SER A 352 -4.83 8.51 17.82
N PRO A 353 -5.96 8.21 17.14
CA PRO A 353 -7.20 8.94 17.39
C PRO A 353 -7.84 8.57 18.73
N ARG A 354 -8.36 9.58 19.42
CA ARG A 354 -9.23 9.38 20.60
C ARG A 354 -10.62 8.90 20.18
N TRP A 355 -11.24 8.09 21.03
CA TRP A 355 -12.63 7.67 20.84
C TRP A 355 -13.58 8.88 20.82
N PRO A 356 -14.33 9.11 19.71
CA PRO A 356 -15.24 10.25 19.60
C PRO A 356 -16.55 9.95 20.35
N LYS A 357 -16.58 10.29 21.64
CA LYS A 357 -17.72 10.06 22.55
C LYS A 357 -19.04 10.65 22.02
N ASP A 358 -18.98 11.82 21.39
CA ASP A 358 -20.14 12.49 20.79
C ASP A 358 -20.76 11.71 19.62
N VAL A 359 -20.01 10.80 19.00
CA VAL A 359 -20.46 10.00 17.85
C VAL A 359 -20.80 8.57 18.26
N PHE A 360 -19.92 7.92 19.03
CA PHE A 360 -20.05 6.49 19.36
C PHE A 360 -20.52 6.21 20.79
N GLY A 361 -20.73 7.24 21.60
CA GLY A 361 -21.20 7.14 22.97
C GLY A 361 -20.09 7.14 24.03
N GLU A 362 -20.51 7.37 25.26
CA GLU A 362 -19.65 7.39 26.44
C GLU A 362 -19.05 6.02 26.79
N LEU A 363 -17.93 6.07 27.51
CA LEU A 363 -17.27 4.88 28.04
C LEU A 363 -17.83 4.49 29.41
N VAL A 364 -17.89 3.20 29.68
CA VAL A 364 -18.23 2.65 30.99
C VAL A 364 -16.97 2.48 31.82
N GLU A 365 -16.67 3.46 32.67
CA GLU A 365 -15.41 3.55 33.44
C GLU A 365 -15.06 2.29 34.25
N THR A 366 -16.07 1.61 34.82
CA THR A 366 -15.85 0.35 35.54
C THR A 366 -15.32 -0.77 34.63
N ARG A 367 -15.83 -0.85 33.39
CA ARG A 367 -15.34 -1.80 32.38
C ARG A 367 -13.97 -1.42 31.84
N VAL A 368 -13.69 -0.12 31.71
CA VAL A 368 -12.34 0.38 31.36
C VAL A 368 -11.31 -0.11 32.39
N ALA A 369 -11.60 0.06 33.69
CA ALA A 369 -10.71 -0.39 34.75
C ALA A 369 -10.50 -1.91 34.77
N GLN A 370 -11.58 -2.69 34.58
CA GLN A 370 -11.50 -4.15 34.48
C GLN A 370 -10.72 -4.60 33.24
N GLY A 371 -10.95 -3.97 32.09
CA GLY A 371 -10.24 -4.25 30.86
C GLY A 371 -8.75 -3.90 30.93
N ALA A 372 -8.37 -2.88 31.70
CA ALA A 372 -6.97 -2.53 31.93
C ALA A 372 -6.21 -3.65 32.64
N GLU A 373 -6.85 -4.35 33.59
CA GLU A 373 -6.28 -5.52 34.28
C GLU A 373 -6.04 -6.67 33.31
N LEU A 374 -7.04 -6.97 32.49
CA LEU A 374 -6.95 -8.01 31.45
C LEU A 374 -5.88 -7.67 30.42
N TYR A 375 -5.78 -6.41 29.99
CA TYR A 375 -4.76 -5.96 29.05
C TYR A 375 -3.36 -6.19 29.60
N ARG A 376 -3.11 -5.81 30.86
CA ARG A 376 -1.80 -6.00 31.50
C ARG A 376 -1.43 -7.47 31.60
N SER A 377 -2.42 -8.32 31.89
CA SER A 377 -2.24 -9.76 32.09
C SER A 377 -2.02 -10.52 30.78
N HIS A 378 -2.65 -10.09 29.69
CA HIS A 378 -2.74 -10.91 28.46
C HIS A 378 -2.23 -10.22 27.19
N CYS A 379 -2.19 -8.90 27.14
CA CYS A 379 -1.90 -8.15 25.90
C CYS A 379 -0.56 -7.42 25.95
N GLN A 380 -0.26 -6.76 27.07
CA GLN A 380 0.86 -5.82 27.21
C GLN A 380 2.21 -6.45 26.87
N LYS A 381 2.44 -7.72 27.22
CA LYS A 381 3.70 -8.41 26.95
C LYS A 381 4.06 -8.42 25.45
N CYS A 382 3.06 -8.50 24.58
CA CYS A 382 3.25 -8.47 23.13
C CYS A 382 3.08 -7.06 22.57
N HIS A 383 2.07 -6.32 23.03
CA HIS A 383 1.63 -5.06 22.45
C HIS A 383 2.23 -3.79 23.09
N LEU A 384 3.12 -3.94 24.06
CA LEU A 384 3.68 -2.84 24.88
C LEU A 384 2.65 -2.20 25.83
N PRO A 385 3.09 -1.43 26.83
CA PRO A 385 2.19 -0.61 27.65
C PRO A 385 1.38 0.39 26.79
N PRO A 386 0.19 0.83 27.24
CA PRO A 386 -0.53 1.92 26.59
C PRO A 386 0.36 3.15 26.39
N LEU A 387 0.34 3.78 25.21
CA LEU A 387 1.22 4.92 24.93
C LEU A 387 0.98 6.15 25.84
N GLN A 388 -0.22 6.29 26.39
CA GLN A 388 -0.54 7.32 27.37
C GLN A 388 -0.03 7.02 28.80
N SER A 389 0.51 5.82 29.04
CA SER A 389 0.96 5.38 30.36
C SER A 389 2.43 5.75 30.61
N PRO A 390 2.85 6.08 31.83
CA PRO A 390 4.26 6.32 32.13
C PRO A 390 5.18 5.14 31.79
N GLN A 391 4.67 3.92 31.89
CA GLN A 391 5.41 2.68 31.66
C GLN A 391 5.98 2.58 30.25
N ILE A 392 5.33 3.17 29.24
CA ILE A 392 5.87 3.16 27.87
C ILE A 392 7.27 3.78 27.80
N TRP A 393 7.60 4.70 28.70
CA TRP A 393 8.89 5.42 28.71
C TRP A 393 10.00 4.68 29.47
N GLU A 394 9.71 3.50 30.02
CA GLU A 394 10.73 2.63 30.61
C GLU A 394 11.69 2.13 29.53
N SER A 395 12.99 2.03 29.86
CA SER A 395 14.05 1.78 28.86
C SER A 395 13.91 0.45 28.13
N GLU A 396 13.25 -0.55 28.71
CA GLU A 396 13.00 -1.85 28.08
C GLU A 396 12.09 -1.79 26.86
N ASN A 397 11.21 -0.77 26.79
CA ASN A 397 10.29 -0.56 25.67
C ASN A 397 10.95 0.20 24.50
N TRP A 398 12.22 0.59 24.64
CA TRP A 398 12.95 1.37 23.65
C TRP A 398 14.31 0.76 23.33
N ILE A 399 14.74 0.92 22.08
CA ILE A 399 16.03 0.47 21.60
C ILE A 399 16.77 1.63 20.96
N GLY A 400 18.08 1.72 21.25
CA GLY A 400 18.96 2.68 20.62
C GLY A 400 19.25 2.28 19.16
N ASN A 401 19.45 3.27 18.30
CA ASN A 401 19.86 3.07 16.92
C ASN A 401 21.31 2.56 16.76
N ASP A 402 22.06 2.53 17.86
CA ASP A 402 23.38 1.94 18.05
C ASP A 402 23.34 0.43 18.40
N ALA A 403 22.17 -0.10 18.73
CA ALA A 403 22.03 -1.50 19.12
C ALA A 403 22.42 -2.46 17.97
N PRO A 404 22.99 -3.65 18.27
CA PRO A 404 23.39 -4.62 17.24
C PRO A 404 22.26 -5.02 16.27
N SER A 405 21.03 -5.08 16.77
CA SER A 405 19.83 -5.37 15.96
C SER A 405 19.45 -4.23 15.00
N MET A 406 19.88 -2.99 15.27
CA MET A 406 19.63 -1.81 14.43
C MET A 406 20.77 -1.53 13.46
N THR A 407 22.00 -1.91 13.81
CA THR A 407 23.18 -1.66 12.99
C THR A 407 23.46 -2.78 11.99
N ALA A 408 23.09 -4.03 12.30
CA ALA A 408 23.28 -5.19 11.42
C ALA A 408 24.74 -5.31 10.89
N GLY A 409 25.72 -4.94 11.72
CA GLY A 409 27.14 -4.97 11.38
C GLY A 409 27.67 -3.74 10.62
N LEU A 410 26.81 -2.74 10.36
CA LEU A 410 27.22 -1.41 9.90
C LEU A 410 27.67 -0.55 11.09
N GLN A 411 28.39 0.54 10.82
CA GLN A 411 28.72 1.52 11.86
C GLN A 411 27.42 2.17 12.37
N PRO A 412 27.31 2.46 13.68
CA PRO A 412 26.15 3.18 14.20
C PRO A 412 26.06 4.59 13.58
N PRO A 413 24.85 5.12 13.38
CA PRO A 413 24.65 6.52 12.98
C PRO A 413 25.29 7.48 14.00
N LYS A 414 25.73 8.67 13.56
CA LYS A 414 26.39 9.66 14.43
C LYS A 414 25.48 10.14 15.56
N GLN A 415 24.21 10.40 15.25
CA GLN A 415 23.25 10.88 16.25
C GLN A 415 22.53 9.72 16.92
N ARG A 416 22.67 9.61 18.23
CA ARG A 416 21.95 8.60 19.02
C ARG A 416 20.46 8.94 19.10
N ARG A 417 19.62 7.97 18.74
CA ARG A 417 18.16 8.06 18.83
C ARG A 417 17.57 6.77 19.38
N ARG A 418 16.37 6.88 19.97
CA ARG A 418 15.62 5.74 20.53
C ARG A 418 14.33 5.50 19.77
N TYR A 419 14.02 4.23 19.58
CA TYR A 419 12.84 3.75 18.87
C TYR A 419 12.10 2.71 19.71
N LEU A 420 10.80 2.58 19.53
CA LEU A 420 9.99 1.55 20.19
C LEU A 420 10.54 0.17 19.82
N ASN A 421 10.92 -0.58 20.84
CA ASN A 421 11.40 -1.94 20.73
C ASN A 421 10.18 -2.86 20.59
N LEU A 422 9.68 -3.06 19.37
CA LEU A 422 8.52 -3.91 19.16
C LEU A 422 8.88 -5.38 19.44
N ASN A 423 7.91 -6.17 19.88
CA ASN A 423 8.13 -7.61 19.94
C ASN A 423 8.15 -8.20 18.53
N SER A 424 8.81 -9.35 18.40
CA SER A 424 8.73 -10.22 17.22
C SER A 424 8.15 -11.56 17.64
N VAL A 425 7.02 -11.95 17.06
CA VAL A 425 6.35 -13.21 17.38
C VAL A 425 6.47 -14.16 16.20
N ASN A 426 7.11 -15.30 16.42
CA ASN A 426 7.30 -16.33 15.41
C ASN A 426 5.96 -16.85 14.87
N LEU A 427 5.91 -17.21 13.57
CA LEU A 427 4.70 -17.71 12.92
C LEU A 427 4.07 -18.93 13.63
N GLY A 428 4.88 -19.86 14.13
CA GLY A 428 4.38 -21.03 14.86
C GLY A 428 3.75 -20.66 16.21
N ALA A 429 4.25 -19.61 16.86
CA ALA A 429 3.69 -19.14 18.13
C ALA A 429 2.39 -18.34 17.92
N ILE A 430 2.35 -17.44 16.93
CA ILE A 430 1.19 -16.58 16.68
C ILE A 430 0.08 -17.28 15.89
N GLY A 431 0.41 -18.27 15.05
CA GLY A 431 -0.54 -19.13 14.32
C GLY A 431 -1.45 -18.42 13.30
N THR A 432 -1.25 -17.13 13.06
CA THR A 432 -1.99 -16.37 12.03
C THR A 432 -1.53 -16.78 10.64
N ASP A 433 -2.28 -16.42 9.60
CA ASP A 433 -1.94 -16.74 8.21
C ASP A 433 -0.44 -16.51 7.92
N PRO A 434 0.32 -17.51 7.48
CA PRO A 434 1.76 -17.39 7.31
C PRO A 434 2.15 -16.72 5.98
N GLY A 435 1.21 -16.56 5.06
CA GLY A 435 1.47 -16.32 3.64
C GLY A 435 2.36 -15.12 3.36
N GLN A 436 2.13 -13.98 4.04
CA GLN A 436 2.91 -12.77 3.77
C GLN A 436 4.39 -12.96 4.12
N ALA A 437 4.66 -13.53 5.29
CA ALA A 437 6.03 -13.77 5.74
C ALA A 437 6.70 -14.90 4.95
N THR A 438 6.00 -16.01 4.69
CA THR A 438 6.58 -17.16 3.97
C THR A 438 6.84 -16.86 2.51
N GLN A 439 5.91 -16.20 1.80
CA GLN A 439 6.12 -15.86 0.39
C GLN A 439 7.30 -14.89 0.23
N PHE A 440 7.41 -13.88 1.11
CA PHE A 440 8.54 -12.96 1.08
C PHE A 440 9.87 -13.64 1.41
N PHE A 441 9.89 -14.56 2.38
CA PHE A 441 11.08 -15.33 2.74
C PHE A 441 11.54 -16.26 1.62
N GLN A 442 10.60 -16.91 0.93
CA GLN A 442 10.87 -17.87 -0.15
C GLN A 442 11.22 -17.21 -1.48
N ARG A 443 10.95 -15.91 -1.64
CA ARG A 443 11.17 -15.21 -2.90
C ARG A 443 12.65 -14.87 -3.10
N TYR A 444 13.15 -15.24 -4.26
CA TYR A 444 14.48 -14.86 -4.74
C TYR A 444 14.36 -14.03 -6.01
N VAL A 445 15.33 -13.15 -6.20
CA VAL A 445 15.44 -12.25 -7.33
C VAL A 445 16.73 -12.54 -8.08
N LYS A 446 16.60 -12.82 -9.36
CA LYS A 446 17.68 -12.84 -10.34
C LYS A 446 17.92 -11.40 -10.75
N THR A 447 18.99 -10.79 -10.23
CA THR A 447 19.31 -9.40 -10.58
C THR A 447 19.89 -9.29 -11.99
N ASN A 448 20.12 -10.40 -12.68
CA ASN A 448 20.79 -10.44 -13.98
C ASN A 448 22.12 -9.67 -13.93
N ARG A 449 22.42 -8.92 -15.00
CA ARG A 449 23.59 -8.06 -15.16
C ARG A 449 23.50 -6.76 -14.34
N LEU A 450 22.44 -6.57 -13.54
CA LEU A 450 22.31 -5.44 -12.62
C LEU A 450 23.26 -5.67 -11.44
N VAL A 451 24.33 -4.89 -11.38
CA VAL A 451 25.28 -4.93 -10.27
C VAL A 451 24.72 -4.07 -9.13
N LEU A 452 24.01 -4.69 -8.19
CA LEU A 452 23.60 -4.08 -6.93
C LEU A 452 24.69 -4.31 -5.87
N PRO A 453 25.49 -3.28 -5.51
CA PRO A 453 26.63 -3.46 -4.63
C PRO A 453 26.21 -3.97 -3.25
N SER A 454 27.08 -4.77 -2.63
CA SER A 454 26.93 -5.15 -1.22
C SER A 454 27.15 -3.93 -0.34
N LEU A 455 26.26 -3.72 0.63
CA LEU A 455 26.35 -2.62 1.61
C LEU A 455 27.42 -2.85 2.68
N THR A 456 27.86 -4.10 2.89
CA THR A 456 28.80 -4.46 3.97
C THR A 456 30.17 -4.92 3.47
N SER A 457 30.24 -5.38 2.22
CA SER A 457 31.43 -6.06 1.67
C SER A 457 31.71 -5.70 0.21
N GLY A 458 31.15 -4.57 -0.26
CA GLY A 458 31.14 -4.22 -1.68
C GLY A 458 32.02 -3.02 -2.07
N PRO A 459 32.28 -2.85 -3.38
CA PRO A 459 33.04 -1.72 -3.93
C PRO A 459 32.38 -0.34 -3.76
N TRP A 460 31.14 -0.27 -3.24
CA TRP A 460 30.46 0.99 -2.91
C TRP A 460 31.02 1.70 -1.67
N ASN A 461 31.89 1.05 -0.88
CA ASN A 461 32.58 1.65 0.28
C ASN A 461 33.50 2.85 -0.07
N ARG A 462 33.57 3.29 -1.34
CA ARG A 462 34.36 4.44 -1.82
C ARG A 462 33.63 5.78 -1.82
N GLY A 463 32.33 5.82 -1.48
CA GLY A 463 31.69 7.03 -0.99
C GLY A 463 30.76 7.82 -1.93
N ARG A 464 30.51 7.38 -3.17
CA ARG A 464 29.43 7.91 -4.05
C ARG A 464 28.95 6.88 -5.08
N TRP A 465 27.71 6.99 -5.55
CA TRP A 465 27.12 6.13 -6.59
C TRP A 465 27.56 6.50 -8.01
N GLU A 466 27.86 7.78 -8.25
CA GLU A 466 28.40 8.35 -9.51
C GLU A 466 29.82 7.89 -9.77
N ASP A 467 30.53 7.47 -8.74
CA ASP A 467 31.83 6.82 -8.84
C ASP A 467 31.60 5.41 -9.39
N ARG A 468 31.22 5.33 -10.68
CA ARG A 468 30.88 4.12 -11.46
C ARG A 468 32.01 3.09 -11.50
N ASP A 469 33.11 3.28 -10.78
CA ASP A 469 34.27 2.39 -10.71
C ASP A 469 33.88 0.98 -10.23
N TRP A 470 32.84 0.87 -9.40
CA TRP A 470 32.25 -0.42 -9.03
C TRP A 470 31.64 -1.19 -10.22
N TYR A 471 31.29 -0.49 -11.31
CA TYR A 471 30.90 -1.04 -12.60
C TYR A 471 32.07 -1.06 -13.63
N LYS A 472 33.03 -0.12 -13.56
CA LYS A 472 34.14 0.02 -14.52
C LYS A 472 35.27 -1.00 -14.34
N ASN A 473 35.42 -1.62 -13.16
CA ASN A 473 36.41 -2.70 -12.96
C ASN A 473 36.05 -4.02 -13.70
N VAL A 474 35.16 -3.93 -14.69
CA VAL A 474 34.65 -5.00 -15.52
C VAL A 474 34.83 -4.53 -16.97
N GLU A 475 35.94 -4.94 -17.59
CA GLU A 475 36.40 -4.53 -18.94
C GLU A 475 35.30 -4.67 -20.00
N PRO A 476 34.81 -3.58 -20.64
CA PRO A 476 33.68 -3.62 -21.56
C PRO A 476 34.08 -4.18 -22.93
N THR A 477 34.38 -5.48 -23.01
CA THR A 477 34.39 -6.18 -24.30
C THR A 477 32.96 -6.55 -24.69
N ARG A 478 32.67 -6.38 -25.98
CA ARG A 478 31.40 -6.80 -26.60
C ARG A 478 31.27 -8.31 -26.35
N GLU A 479 30.17 -8.71 -25.69
CA GLU A 479 29.91 -10.06 -25.13
C GLU A 479 30.46 -10.32 -23.72
N MET A 480 30.13 -9.48 -22.74
CA MET A 480 30.17 -9.92 -21.33
C MET A 480 28.83 -10.46 -20.85
N GLU A 481 28.84 -11.73 -20.46
CA GLU A 481 27.86 -12.33 -19.55
C GLU A 481 28.28 -12.03 -18.12
N TYR A 482 27.53 -11.18 -17.41
CA TYR A 482 27.70 -11.04 -15.97
C TYR A 482 27.10 -12.29 -15.32
N PRO A 483 27.76 -12.89 -14.31
CA PRO A 483 27.19 -14.01 -13.60
C PRO A 483 25.87 -13.57 -12.96
N GLU A 484 24.80 -14.27 -13.30
CA GLU A 484 23.49 -14.08 -12.70
C GLU A 484 23.62 -14.17 -11.17
N THR A 485 23.28 -13.09 -10.47
CA THR A 485 23.25 -13.11 -9.01
C THR A 485 21.82 -13.35 -8.55
N VAL A 486 21.65 -14.36 -7.69
CA VAL A 486 20.38 -14.68 -7.07
C VAL A 486 20.42 -14.19 -5.62
N LEU A 487 19.56 -13.23 -5.28
CA LEU A 487 19.47 -12.64 -3.94
C LEU A 487 18.10 -12.93 -3.32
N PRO A 488 18.00 -13.11 -1.99
CA PRO A 488 16.70 -13.03 -1.32
C PRO A 488 16.02 -11.70 -1.64
N ALA A 489 14.70 -11.72 -1.86
CA ALA A 489 13.95 -10.53 -2.31
C ALA A 489 14.13 -9.32 -1.38
N GLY A 490 14.17 -9.53 -0.06
CA GLY A 490 14.43 -8.46 0.90
C GLY A 490 15.79 -7.80 0.73
N VAL A 491 16.84 -8.57 0.43
CA VAL A 491 18.19 -8.04 0.17
C VAL A 491 18.25 -7.31 -1.16
N ALA A 492 17.62 -7.86 -2.21
CA ALA A 492 17.57 -7.21 -3.51
C ALA A 492 16.85 -5.85 -3.44
N LEU A 493 15.69 -5.82 -2.77
CA LEU A 493 14.89 -4.61 -2.59
C LEU A 493 15.67 -3.57 -1.79
N GLN A 494 16.22 -3.94 -0.63
CA GLN A 494 17.06 -3.09 0.21
C GLN A 494 18.20 -2.43 -0.58
N ARG A 495 18.97 -3.22 -1.34
CA ARG A 495 20.11 -2.69 -2.11
C ARG A 495 19.65 -1.71 -3.18
N LEU A 496 18.57 -2.03 -3.90
CA LEU A 496 18.02 -1.13 -4.91
C LEU A 496 17.51 0.18 -4.30
N THR A 497 16.77 0.12 -3.21
CA THR A 497 16.21 1.31 -2.56
C THR A 497 17.31 2.20 -1.97
N VAL A 498 18.37 1.62 -1.40
CA VAL A 498 19.55 2.39 -0.98
C VAL A 498 20.21 3.03 -2.20
N ALA A 499 20.37 2.28 -3.28
CA ALA A 499 20.97 2.78 -4.51
C ALA A 499 20.23 3.99 -5.09
N VAL A 500 18.89 3.94 -5.09
CA VAL A 500 18.04 5.06 -5.53
C VAL A 500 18.18 6.26 -4.59
N ALA A 501 18.20 6.05 -3.26
CA ALA A 501 18.38 7.13 -2.29
C ALA A 501 19.73 7.83 -2.48
N GLU A 502 20.81 7.05 -2.52
CA GLU A 502 22.17 7.57 -2.64
C GLU A 502 22.40 8.28 -3.97
N ARG A 503 21.85 7.74 -5.07
CA ARG A 503 21.85 8.41 -6.38
C ARG A 503 21.18 9.79 -6.32
N TYR A 504 20.12 9.94 -5.54
CA TYR A 504 19.49 11.25 -5.33
C TYR A 504 20.41 12.15 -4.47
N TYR A 505 20.90 11.65 -3.35
CA TYR A 505 21.77 12.39 -2.43
C TYR A 505 23.02 12.93 -3.12
N ASP A 506 23.68 12.11 -3.93
CA ASP A 506 24.86 12.53 -4.65
C ASP A 506 24.56 13.61 -5.70
N LYS A 507 23.44 13.51 -6.43
CA LYS A 507 23.01 14.56 -7.37
C LYS A 507 22.65 15.89 -6.71
N GLN A 508 22.24 15.85 -5.46
CA GLN A 508 21.94 17.05 -4.66
C GLN A 508 23.15 17.53 -3.84
N ASP A 509 24.32 16.92 -4.02
CA ASP A 509 25.53 17.19 -3.25
C ASP A 509 25.31 17.09 -1.71
N PHE A 510 24.48 16.15 -1.26
CA PHE A 510 24.21 15.95 0.16
C PHE A 510 25.47 15.49 0.89
N ASN A 511 25.80 16.20 1.97
CA ASN A 511 26.80 15.78 2.94
C ASN A 511 26.29 14.62 3.82
N GLU A 512 27.18 14.05 4.62
CA GLU A 512 26.86 12.90 5.47
C GLU A 512 25.72 13.17 6.46
N ASP A 513 25.68 14.35 7.07
CA ASP A 513 24.67 14.72 8.06
C ASP A 513 23.28 14.89 7.42
N GLN A 514 23.23 15.41 6.18
CA GLN A 514 21.99 15.46 5.39
C GLN A 514 21.49 14.05 5.04
N ARG A 515 22.39 13.13 4.66
CA ARG A 515 22.01 11.73 4.39
C ARG A 515 21.48 11.05 5.65
N GLU A 516 22.13 11.22 6.79
CA GLU A 516 21.65 10.67 8.05
C GLU A 516 20.27 11.20 8.42
N LEU A 517 20.04 12.51 8.26
CA LEU A 517 18.76 13.14 8.50
C LEU A 517 17.65 12.52 7.63
N TYR A 518 17.88 12.40 6.32
CA TYR A 518 16.89 11.83 5.39
C TYR A 518 16.65 10.34 5.64
N ASN A 519 17.70 9.62 6.02
CA ASN A 519 17.64 8.22 6.42
C ASN A 519 17.02 8.01 7.82
N GLY A 520 16.64 9.09 8.52
CA GLY A 520 16.05 9.02 9.85
C GLY A 520 17.01 8.44 10.90
N TYR A 521 18.32 8.65 10.74
CA TYR A 521 19.37 8.16 11.64
C TYR A 521 19.25 6.66 11.92
N ARG A 522 19.01 5.88 10.86
CA ARG A 522 18.98 4.43 10.89
C ARG A 522 19.77 3.84 9.75
N ASN A 523 20.48 2.76 10.06
CA ASN A 523 21.09 1.94 9.05
C ASN A 523 20.02 1.25 8.19
N PRO A 524 20.25 1.07 6.88
CA PRO A 524 19.27 0.51 5.96
C PRO A 524 19.16 -1.01 6.12
N ALA A 525 18.98 -1.55 7.32
CA ALA A 525 18.94 -2.98 7.57
C ALA A 525 17.64 -3.62 7.05
N ALA A 526 17.75 -4.81 6.45
CA ALA A 526 16.63 -5.58 5.93
C ALA A 526 16.57 -6.99 6.52
N SER A 527 15.36 -7.54 6.60
CA SER A 527 15.10 -8.86 7.15
C SER A 527 13.96 -9.55 6.40
N SER A 528 14.00 -10.88 6.37
CA SER A 528 12.95 -11.73 5.83
C SER A 528 12.54 -12.78 6.86
N ARG A 529 12.37 -12.37 8.12
CA ARG A 529 12.07 -13.30 9.22
C ARG A 529 10.66 -13.88 9.10
N LEU A 530 10.52 -15.11 9.58
CA LEU A 530 9.25 -15.81 9.70
C LEU A 530 8.57 -15.42 11.03
N GLU A 531 8.20 -14.15 11.12
CA GLU A 531 7.57 -13.55 12.30
C GLU A 531 6.59 -12.45 11.91
N TYR A 532 5.72 -12.09 12.86
CA TYR A 532 4.91 -10.88 12.79
C TYR A 532 5.17 -10.00 14.01
N ARG A 533 5.13 -8.68 13.82
CA ARG A 533 5.40 -7.70 14.87
C ARG A 533 4.11 -7.08 15.41
N PRO A 534 3.67 -7.43 16.64
CA PRO A 534 2.57 -6.73 17.29
C PRO A 534 2.94 -5.28 17.55
N ARG A 535 1.94 -4.40 17.39
CA ARG A 535 2.07 -2.95 17.58
C ARG A 535 1.34 -2.51 18.85
N PRO A 536 1.65 -1.31 19.38
CA PRO A 536 0.77 -0.63 20.33
C PRO A 536 -0.69 -0.60 19.85
N LEU A 537 -1.63 -0.80 20.77
CA LEU A 537 -3.07 -0.88 20.46
C LEU A 537 -3.79 0.47 20.56
N ASN A 538 -3.07 1.57 20.73
CA ASN A 538 -3.64 2.91 20.77
C ASN A 538 -4.31 3.26 19.43
N GLY A 539 -5.57 3.68 19.48
CA GLY A 539 -6.39 3.90 18.28
C GLY A 539 -6.83 2.63 17.53
N VAL A 540 -6.63 1.42 18.09
CA VAL A 540 -6.96 0.16 17.37
C VAL A 540 -8.43 0.07 16.97
N TRP A 541 -9.33 0.70 17.72
CA TRP A 541 -10.75 0.80 17.38
C TRP A 541 -10.97 1.38 15.97
N ALA A 542 -10.08 2.26 15.51
CA ALA A 542 -10.19 2.99 14.25
C ALA A 542 -9.62 2.23 13.03
N SER A 543 -9.09 1.01 13.20
CA SER A 543 -8.38 0.30 12.11
C SER A 543 -8.92 -1.10 11.75
N PRO A 544 -10.25 -1.32 11.66
CA PRO A 544 -10.78 -2.60 11.19
C PRO A 544 -10.53 -2.83 9.69
N PRO A 545 -10.59 -4.08 9.20
CA PRO A 545 -10.62 -5.32 9.98
C PRO A 545 -9.27 -5.62 10.67
N TYR A 546 -9.18 -6.70 11.42
CA TYR A 546 -8.05 -7.06 12.28
C TYR A 546 -7.25 -8.24 11.74
N LEU A 547 -6.07 -8.45 12.34
CA LEU A 547 -4.93 -9.21 11.81
C LEU A 547 -4.27 -8.54 10.61
N HIS A 548 -3.08 -9.02 10.23
CA HIS A 548 -2.28 -8.45 9.15
C HIS A 548 -2.97 -8.55 7.79
N ASN A 549 -3.79 -9.57 7.57
CA ASN A 549 -4.55 -9.81 6.34
C ASN A 549 -6.02 -9.34 6.42
N GLY A 550 -6.45 -8.72 7.52
CA GLY A 550 -7.82 -8.24 7.67
C GLY A 550 -8.89 -9.34 7.73
N SER A 551 -8.52 -10.56 8.15
CA SER A 551 -9.40 -11.73 8.16
C SER A 551 -10.38 -11.81 9.32
N VAL A 552 -10.27 -10.92 10.32
CA VAL A 552 -11.16 -10.87 11.48
C VAL A 552 -11.88 -9.52 11.51
N ARG A 553 -13.20 -9.52 11.35
CA ARG A 553 -13.97 -8.29 11.10
C ARG A 553 -14.06 -7.33 12.29
N THR A 554 -14.08 -7.87 13.51
CA THR A 554 -14.31 -7.09 14.75
C THR A 554 -13.32 -7.47 15.86
N ILE A 555 -13.00 -6.54 16.77
CA ILE A 555 -12.21 -6.89 17.97
C ILE A 555 -12.93 -7.93 18.80
N PHE A 556 -14.26 -7.87 18.89
CA PHE A 556 -15.01 -8.89 19.62
C PHE A 556 -14.69 -10.30 19.10
N GLN A 557 -14.69 -10.51 17.78
CA GLN A 557 -14.30 -11.79 17.17
C GLN A 557 -12.81 -12.12 17.36
N LEU A 558 -11.93 -11.10 17.36
CA LEU A 558 -10.50 -11.31 17.62
C LEU A 558 -10.25 -11.86 19.04
N LEU A 559 -11.02 -11.38 20.02
CA LEU A 559 -10.99 -11.81 21.41
C LEU A 559 -11.80 -13.10 21.67
N SER A 560 -12.42 -13.67 20.63
CA SER A 560 -13.24 -14.88 20.72
C SER A 560 -12.47 -16.11 20.20
N PRO A 561 -12.89 -17.34 20.60
CA PRO A 561 -12.44 -18.58 19.99
C PRO A 561 -12.61 -18.58 18.46
N LEU A 562 -11.86 -19.46 17.80
CA LEU A 562 -11.87 -19.55 16.34
C LEU A 562 -13.27 -19.87 15.78
N GLU A 563 -14.04 -20.68 16.50
CA GLU A 563 -15.39 -21.12 16.12
C GLU A 563 -16.40 -19.97 16.06
N GLU A 564 -16.14 -18.90 16.81
CA GLU A 564 -16.98 -17.69 16.85
C GLU A 564 -16.58 -16.64 15.79
N ARG A 565 -15.49 -16.85 15.05
CA ARG A 565 -15.05 -15.94 13.97
C ARG A 565 -15.82 -16.18 12.68
N ASP A 566 -16.14 -15.10 11.96
CA ASP A 566 -16.76 -15.19 10.64
C ASP A 566 -15.82 -15.95 9.68
N ARG A 567 -16.28 -17.05 9.07
CA ARG A 567 -15.55 -17.74 7.99
C ARG A 567 -15.73 -17.06 6.64
N VAL A 568 -16.86 -16.40 6.46
CA VAL A 568 -17.23 -15.65 5.25
C VAL A 568 -17.91 -14.36 5.65
N PHE A 569 -17.43 -13.24 5.15
CA PHE A 569 -18.02 -11.92 5.36
C PHE A 569 -17.79 -11.03 4.14
N TYR A 570 -18.29 -9.78 4.18
CA TYR A 570 -18.16 -8.84 3.07
C TYR A 570 -17.37 -7.59 3.47
N THR A 571 -16.45 -7.14 2.61
CA THR A 571 -15.72 -5.87 2.75
C THR A 571 -16.09 -4.87 1.65
N GLY A 572 -15.73 -3.61 1.86
CA GLY A 572 -16.09 -2.46 1.01
C GLY A 572 -17.17 -1.56 1.60
N THR A 573 -17.82 -1.97 2.70
CA THR A 573 -18.65 -1.06 3.49
C THR A 573 -17.76 -0.23 4.42
N ARG A 574 -18.18 1.01 4.70
CA ARG A 574 -17.61 1.83 5.77
C ARG A 574 -18.47 1.85 7.03
N GLN A 575 -19.62 1.15 7.02
CA GLN A 575 -20.54 1.16 8.17
C GLN A 575 -19.90 0.49 9.39
N TYR A 576 -19.78 1.24 10.47
CA TYR A 576 -19.09 0.84 11.67
C TYR A 576 -20.04 0.31 12.75
N ASP A 577 -19.55 -0.69 13.49
CA ASP A 577 -20.17 -1.25 14.68
C ASP A 577 -19.33 -0.83 15.91
N PRO A 578 -19.72 0.24 16.62
CA PRO A 578 -18.97 0.72 17.79
C PRO A 578 -19.07 -0.20 19.00
N ARG A 579 -20.01 -1.16 19.01
CA ARG A 579 -20.16 -2.12 20.11
C ARG A 579 -19.12 -3.24 20.01
N HIS A 580 -18.90 -3.76 18.81
CA HIS A 580 -17.95 -4.87 18.59
C HIS A 580 -16.58 -4.39 18.08
N LEU A 581 -16.45 -3.10 17.76
CA LEU A 581 -15.31 -2.46 17.11
C LEU A 581 -14.97 -3.13 15.79
N GLY A 582 -15.64 -2.73 14.72
CA GLY A 582 -15.30 -3.15 13.37
C GLY A 582 -16.38 -2.83 12.34
N PHE A 583 -16.21 -3.29 11.11
CA PHE A 583 -17.21 -3.09 10.06
C PHE A 583 -18.42 -3.98 10.26
N LYS A 584 -19.62 -3.50 9.91
CA LYS A 584 -20.81 -4.35 9.80
C LYS A 584 -20.65 -5.35 8.65
N ASN A 585 -21.20 -6.56 8.81
CA ASN A 585 -21.19 -7.57 7.75
C ASN A 585 -22.37 -7.33 6.78
N ILE A 586 -22.16 -6.49 5.76
CA ILE A 586 -23.21 -6.08 4.82
C ILE A 586 -22.89 -6.60 3.43
N ARG A 587 -23.78 -7.43 2.88
CA ARG A 587 -23.72 -7.83 1.47
C ARG A 587 -24.44 -6.77 0.61
N PHE A 588 -23.71 -6.21 -0.34
CA PHE A 588 -24.25 -5.32 -1.37
C PHE A 588 -23.61 -5.62 -2.73
N ARG A 589 -24.16 -5.06 -3.81
CA ARG A 589 -23.61 -5.25 -5.16
C ARG A 589 -22.17 -4.76 -5.21
N GLY A 590 -21.26 -5.50 -5.83
CA GLY A 590 -19.84 -5.11 -5.91
C GLY A 590 -19.06 -5.17 -4.58
N ALA A 591 -19.68 -5.56 -3.47
CA ALA A 591 -18.98 -5.87 -2.22
C ALA A 591 -17.98 -7.03 -2.44
N PHE A 592 -16.87 -7.00 -1.73
CA PHE A 592 -15.89 -8.07 -1.80
C PHE A 592 -16.27 -9.19 -0.83
N ARG A 593 -16.53 -10.41 -1.34
CA ARG A 593 -16.76 -11.58 -0.50
C ARG A 593 -15.41 -12.09 0.02
N TYR A 594 -15.17 -11.90 1.31
CA TYR A 594 -14.02 -12.41 2.01
C TYR A 594 -14.29 -13.86 2.44
N ASP A 595 -13.37 -14.77 2.10
CA ASP A 595 -13.45 -16.19 2.45
C ASP A 595 -12.15 -16.62 3.13
N THR A 596 -12.24 -17.02 4.40
CA THR A 596 -11.07 -17.34 5.23
C THR A 596 -10.52 -18.73 4.97
N SER A 597 -11.13 -19.53 4.09
CA SER A 597 -10.56 -20.80 3.64
C SER A 597 -9.57 -20.65 2.47
N ILE A 598 -9.43 -19.43 1.93
CA ILE A 598 -8.48 -19.13 0.85
C ILE A 598 -7.11 -18.88 1.48
N GLU A 599 -6.06 -19.43 0.87
CA GLU A 599 -4.67 -19.15 1.27
C GLU A 599 -4.39 -17.64 1.25
N GLY A 600 -3.72 -17.12 2.28
CA GLY A 600 -3.50 -15.69 2.49
C GLY A 600 -4.64 -14.98 3.23
N ASN A 601 -5.81 -15.62 3.34
CA ASN A 601 -6.99 -15.07 4.02
C ASN A 601 -7.31 -15.76 5.36
N HIS A 602 -6.47 -16.69 5.86
CA HIS A 602 -6.80 -17.43 7.07
C HIS A 602 -7.05 -16.49 8.26
N ASN A 603 -8.05 -16.85 9.08
CA ASN A 603 -8.43 -16.15 10.31
C ASN A 603 -8.00 -16.90 11.58
N THR A 604 -7.03 -17.81 11.45
CA THR A 604 -6.44 -18.58 12.54
C THR A 604 -5.49 -17.72 13.38
N GLY A 605 -5.03 -18.28 14.50
CA GLY A 605 -4.01 -17.65 15.35
C GLY A 605 -4.50 -16.44 16.12
N HIS A 606 -3.62 -15.94 17.00
CA HIS A 606 -3.97 -14.92 17.98
C HIS A 606 -5.25 -15.32 18.73
N LEU A 607 -5.29 -16.54 19.27
CA LEU A 607 -6.47 -17.15 19.86
C LEU A 607 -6.47 -16.99 21.38
N PHE A 608 -7.66 -16.74 21.92
CA PHE A 608 -7.99 -16.87 23.33
C PHE A 608 -8.83 -18.13 23.49
N ASP A 609 -8.20 -19.21 23.93
CA ASP A 609 -8.76 -20.57 23.89
C ASP A 609 -8.49 -21.33 25.20
N ALA A 610 -9.22 -22.41 25.43
CA ALA A 610 -8.98 -23.36 26.52
C ALA A 610 -7.78 -24.28 26.26
N GLN A 611 -7.29 -24.34 25.02
CA GLN A 611 -6.05 -25.05 24.67
C GLN A 611 -4.80 -24.43 25.33
N PRO A 612 -3.70 -25.20 25.49
CA PRO A 612 -2.43 -24.67 25.96
C PRO A 612 -1.86 -23.55 25.09
N LEU A 613 -1.03 -22.68 25.66
CA LEU A 613 -0.30 -21.63 24.93
C LEU A 613 0.63 -22.25 23.87
N GLY A 614 0.74 -21.59 22.71
CA GLY A 614 1.45 -22.09 21.53
C GLY A 614 0.48 -22.43 20.39
N ASP A 615 1.02 -22.75 19.20
CA ASP A 615 0.25 -23.12 18.00
C ASP A 615 -0.89 -22.13 17.67
N GLY A 616 -0.65 -20.84 17.93
CA GLY A 616 -1.61 -19.76 17.72
C GLY A 616 -2.47 -19.35 18.91
N VAL A 617 -2.39 -20.07 20.04
CA VAL A 617 -3.05 -19.70 21.30
C VAL A 617 -2.14 -18.80 22.12
N ILE A 618 -2.60 -17.58 22.39
CA ILE A 618 -1.83 -16.52 23.06
C ILE A 618 -2.33 -16.19 24.47
N GLY A 619 -3.50 -16.71 24.85
CA GLY A 619 -4.11 -16.47 26.14
C GLY A 619 -5.26 -17.44 26.42
N PRO A 620 -5.75 -17.46 27.67
CA PRO A 620 -6.85 -18.33 28.06
C PRO A 620 -8.17 -17.92 27.40
N LEU A 621 -9.14 -18.82 27.37
CA LEU A 621 -10.50 -18.53 26.93
C LEU A 621 -11.10 -17.38 27.74
N LEU A 622 -11.41 -16.27 27.07
CA LEU A 622 -12.07 -15.11 27.68
C LEU A 622 -13.58 -15.31 27.73
N GLN A 623 -14.17 -15.05 28.90
CA GLN A 623 -15.61 -14.93 29.07
C GLN A 623 -16.15 -13.74 28.26
N VAL A 624 -17.41 -13.81 27.84
CA VAL A 624 -18.03 -12.76 27.01
C VAL A 624 -17.93 -11.38 27.66
N ASP A 625 -18.10 -11.28 28.98
CA ASP A 625 -17.97 -10.02 29.70
C ASP A 625 -16.53 -9.51 29.74
N GLU A 626 -15.52 -10.38 29.86
CA GLU A 626 -14.09 -10.01 29.80
C GLU A 626 -13.74 -9.45 28.41
N ARG A 627 -14.30 -10.02 27.34
CA ARG A 627 -14.14 -9.49 25.97
C ARG A 627 -14.69 -8.06 25.86
N TYR A 628 -15.85 -7.79 26.46
CA TYR A 628 -16.42 -6.44 26.49
C TYR A 628 -15.65 -5.47 27.39
N GLN A 629 -15.08 -5.94 28.50
CA GLN A 629 -14.20 -5.14 29.36
C GLN A 629 -12.93 -4.72 28.59
N LEU A 630 -12.28 -5.66 27.89
CA LEU A 630 -11.16 -5.37 27.01
C LEU A 630 -11.54 -4.39 25.89
N ILE A 631 -12.67 -4.59 25.22
CA ILE A 631 -13.17 -3.64 24.20
C ILE A 631 -13.31 -2.23 24.78
N GLU A 632 -13.91 -2.09 25.97
CA GLU A 632 -14.11 -0.78 26.58
C GLU A 632 -12.77 -0.12 26.92
N PHE A 633 -11.81 -0.89 27.43
CA PHE A 633 -10.46 -0.41 27.65
C PHE A 633 -9.74 0.00 26.35
N LEU A 634 -9.85 -0.78 25.28
CA LEU A 634 -9.25 -0.46 23.98
C LEU A 634 -9.80 0.84 23.36
N LYS A 635 -11.08 1.17 23.60
CA LYS A 635 -11.65 2.48 23.23
C LYS A 635 -11.01 3.63 24.01
N SER A 636 -10.61 3.39 25.25
CA SER A 636 -9.99 4.41 26.12
C SER A 636 -8.53 4.72 25.76
N LEU A 637 -7.89 3.89 24.92
CA LEU A 637 -6.51 4.09 24.51
C LEU A 637 -6.40 5.27 23.54
N GLY A 638 -5.67 6.30 23.95
CA GLY A 638 -5.50 7.56 23.23
C GLY A 638 -4.04 7.83 22.88
N PRO A 639 -3.70 9.06 22.48
CA PRO A 639 -2.35 9.42 22.06
C PRO A 639 -1.34 9.34 23.21
N ALA A 640 -0.05 9.27 22.84
CA ALA A 640 1.04 9.31 23.79
C ALA A 640 1.04 10.62 24.61
N GLY A 641 1.52 10.53 25.85
CA GLY A 641 1.77 11.71 26.67
C GLY A 641 2.98 12.52 26.17
N VAL A 642 3.29 13.61 26.88
CA VAL A 642 4.52 14.40 26.63
C VAL A 642 5.75 13.51 26.90
N PRO A 643 6.73 13.44 25.99
CA PRO A 643 7.94 12.64 26.21
C PRO A 643 8.72 13.18 27.41
N PRO A 644 9.26 12.31 28.29
CA PRO A 644 10.15 12.73 29.37
C PRO A 644 11.38 13.46 28.80
N ALA A 645 11.94 14.41 29.55
CA ALA A 645 13.11 15.18 29.11
C ALA A 645 14.29 14.29 28.67
N THR A 646 14.46 13.12 29.29
CA THR A 646 15.49 12.14 28.90
C THR A 646 15.36 11.69 27.45
N PHE A 647 14.17 11.67 26.87
CA PHE A 647 13.89 11.30 25.47
C PHE A 647 14.02 12.46 24.48
N LEU A 648 14.23 13.68 24.97
CA LEU A 648 14.37 14.89 24.15
C LEU A 648 15.84 15.32 23.98
N VAL A 649 16.73 14.80 24.83
CA VAL A 649 18.17 15.07 24.75
C VAL A 649 18.79 14.05 23.78
N ASN A 650 19.49 14.54 22.76
CA ASN A 650 20.45 13.71 22.04
C ASN A 650 21.55 13.42 23.05
N ASP A 651 21.70 12.17 23.49
CA ASP A 651 22.86 11.80 24.30
C ASP A 651 24.09 12.03 23.40
N ASP A 652 24.85 13.10 23.70
CA ASP A 652 26.07 13.53 23.00
C ASP A 652 27.18 12.47 23.02
#